data_AF-A0A9D2SKV8-F1
#
_entry.id   AF-A0A9D2SKV8-F1
#
_cell.length_a   1.000
_cell.length_b   1.000
_cell.length_c   1.000
_cell.angle_alpha   90.00
_cell.angle_beta   90.00
_cell.angle_gamma   90.00
#
_symmetry.space_group_name_H-M   'P 1'
#
loop_
_entity.id
_entity.type
_entity.pdbx_description
1 polymer ?
#
loop_
_entity_poly.entity_id
_entity_poly.type
_entity_poly.pdbx_seq_one_letter_code
_entity_poly.pdbx_strand_id
1 'polypeptide(L)'
;MKKNQQSKKRKKIVYDLICCKEYQPMRAKDMAVILQVPPGKREELHEILDMLLEEGKITINKRGRYEAVRASQKETKQEKKESRKDKKNKKDKDKYFTGTYIAHSRGFGFVELSEEGEQDIYIPEEDTGGAFHGDKVQIVLKKGEKPGKRKEGRVVKILERGTREIVGTFQESAGFGFVVPDNQRFLRDIFIQKENFLGAKDQDKVVAEIKDYGSKKRSPEGKIIEVLGNLGEKGIDVLSVAKSCGLPMEFPEKVLNQADRIREYLNEGDFYGRLDLRDVTMVTIDGEDAKDLDDAVSLTKEGGIFHLGVHIADVSNYVQYSSALDREALKRGTSVYLVDRVIPMLPKKLSNGICSLNAGEDRLALSCLMDIDEKGKIISHGIAETVIHVNERMTYTDVKKILLKEDKKVSERYKELLPMFFQMEELSALLRKRRKKRGAIDFDFPESKVELDENGKPVRIYPYEQNVATRIIEDFMLAANETVAQEYAQAGIPFVYRTHDTPDMEKMEPVLEMVHKAGVKVKKSKEEIRPKEVQKILKELEGQETEPFFSRLILRSMKQAKYTTECTGHFGLAARYYCHFTSPIRRYPDLQIHRIIKENLRGKMTEAKLRHYDEILDEVARQSSAMERRAEEAERETIKMKKAEYMESRIGETFEGIISSVTDWGFYVELPNTVEGLVHVNSLMDDYYIYDSIRHSLTGERKKKRFAVGQKVKVRVSEADAGERTVDFILAE
;
A
#
# COMPACT_ATOMS: atom_id res chain seq x y z
N MET A 1 0.60 33.62 30.90
CA MET A 1 -0.86 33.77 31.13
C MET A 1 -1.43 35.13 30.69
N LYS A 2 -0.88 36.30 31.08
CA LYS A 2 -1.44 37.63 30.73
C LYS A 2 -1.58 37.91 29.20
N LYS A 3 -0.61 37.49 28.38
CA LYS A 3 -0.64 37.68 26.91
C LYS A 3 -1.80 36.94 26.21
N ASN A 4 -2.18 35.76 26.73
CA ASN A 4 -3.22 34.91 26.15
C ASN A 4 -4.65 35.39 26.47
N GLN A 5 -4.85 35.99 27.66
CA GLN A 5 -6.12 36.65 28.01
C GLN A 5 -6.36 37.93 27.19
N GLN A 6 -5.30 38.69 26.90
CA GLN A 6 -5.40 39.93 26.13
C GLN A 6 -5.73 39.67 24.65
N SER A 7 -5.19 38.59 24.06
CA SER A 7 -5.55 38.13 22.70
C SER A 7 -7.01 37.71 22.59
N LYS A 8 -7.52 36.89 23.55
CA LYS A 8 -8.94 36.48 23.59
C LYS A 8 -9.90 37.66 23.69
N LYS A 9 -9.56 38.70 24.48
CA LYS A 9 -10.39 39.91 24.62
C LYS A 9 -10.45 40.73 23.33
N ARG A 10 -9.33 40.86 22.62
CA ARG A 10 -9.26 41.57 21.33
C ARG A 10 -9.99 40.82 20.22
N LYS A 11 -9.85 39.49 20.16
CA LYS A 11 -10.59 38.64 19.21
C LYS A 11 -12.10 38.78 19.37
N LYS A 12 -12.59 38.85 20.61
CA LYS A 12 -14.01 39.10 20.91
C LYS A 12 -14.47 40.47 20.42
N ILE A 13 -13.71 41.54 20.64
CA ILE A 13 -14.06 42.90 20.19
C ILE A 13 -14.17 42.98 18.66
N VAL A 14 -13.23 42.36 17.94
CA VAL A 14 -13.25 42.34 16.47
C VAL A 14 -14.44 41.54 15.94
N TYR A 15 -14.76 40.40 16.57
CA TYR A 15 -15.92 39.61 16.18
C TYR A 15 -17.25 40.32 16.49
N ASP A 16 -17.39 40.92 17.66
CA ASP A 16 -18.60 41.65 18.07
C ASP A 16 -18.87 42.84 17.12
N LEU A 17 -17.82 43.56 16.69
CA LEU A 17 -17.93 44.62 15.67
C LEU A 17 -18.52 44.09 14.35
N ILE A 18 -18.06 42.94 13.86
CA ILE A 18 -18.54 42.34 12.61
C ILE A 18 -19.98 41.80 12.76
N CYS A 19 -20.38 41.43 13.98
CA CYS A 19 -21.72 40.94 14.29
C CYS A 19 -22.76 42.05 14.56
N CYS A 20 -22.35 43.32 14.70
CA CYS A 20 -23.27 44.45 14.92
C CYS A 20 -24.30 44.59 13.80
N LYS A 21 -25.54 44.96 14.15
CA LYS A 21 -26.64 45.13 13.17
C LYS A 21 -26.36 46.21 12.13
N GLU A 22 -25.63 47.26 12.49
CA GLU A 22 -25.26 48.38 11.61
C GLU A 22 -23.92 48.16 10.88
N TYR A 23 -23.24 47.03 11.12
CA TYR A 23 -21.96 46.74 10.48
C TYR A 23 -22.11 46.56 8.97
N GLN A 24 -21.37 47.35 8.20
CA GLN A 24 -21.21 47.15 6.77
C GLN A 24 -19.88 46.43 6.49
N PRO A 25 -19.85 45.38 5.65
CA PRO A 25 -18.62 44.68 5.32
C PRO A 25 -17.52 45.64 4.84
N MET A 26 -16.40 45.61 5.54
CA MET A 26 -15.29 46.55 5.38
C MET A 26 -13.95 45.80 5.27
N ARG A 27 -12.93 46.45 4.69
CA ARG A 27 -11.58 45.86 4.56
C ARG A 27 -10.82 46.00 5.87
N ALA A 28 -9.78 45.19 6.06
CA ALA A 28 -8.93 45.27 7.26
C ALA A 28 -8.36 46.68 7.49
N LYS A 29 -8.06 47.43 6.41
CA LYS A 29 -7.60 48.83 6.48
C LYS A 29 -8.65 49.76 7.10
N ASP A 30 -9.93 49.57 6.76
CA ASP A 30 -11.04 50.39 7.27
C ASP A 30 -11.36 50.01 8.72
N MET A 31 -11.30 48.72 9.04
CA MET A 31 -11.44 48.22 10.41
C MET A 31 -10.34 48.75 11.33
N ALA A 32 -9.10 48.84 10.83
CA ALA A 32 -7.99 49.41 11.59
C ALA A 32 -8.23 50.88 11.95
N VAL A 33 -8.92 51.65 11.11
CA VAL A 33 -9.29 53.04 11.40
C VAL A 33 -10.38 53.11 12.48
N ILE A 34 -11.44 52.29 12.35
CA ILE A 34 -12.56 52.26 13.31
C ILE A 34 -12.12 51.77 14.69
N LEU A 35 -11.25 50.77 14.73
CA LEU A 35 -10.69 50.21 15.96
C LEU A 35 -9.48 51.01 16.51
N GLN A 36 -9.11 52.12 15.85
CA GLN A 36 -7.97 52.97 16.21
C GLN A 36 -6.65 52.18 16.38
N VAL A 37 -6.40 51.22 15.49
CA VAL A 37 -5.21 50.36 15.53
C VAL A 37 -4.00 51.13 14.98
N PRO A 38 -2.93 51.34 15.79
CA PRO A 38 -1.72 52.01 15.32
C PRO A 38 -1.06 51.28 14.14
N PRO A 39 -0.36 51.98 13.22
CA PRO A 39 0.30 51.34 12.07
C PRO A 39 1.19 50.15 12.42
N GLY A 40 1.96 50.25 13.52
CA GLY A 40 2.85 49.17 14.00
C GLY A 40 2.15 47.98 14.68
N LYS A 41 0.81 47.96 14.73
CA LYS A 41 0.01 46.85 15.30
C LYS A 41 -1.03 46.29 14.33
N ARG A 42 -0.93 46.63 13.04
CA ARG A 42 -1.87 46.14 12.02
C ARG A 42 -1.71 44.65 11.74
N GLU A 43 -0.51 44.09 11.90
CA GLU A 43 -0.30 42.64 11.81
C GLU A 43 -1.11 41.89 12.87
N GLU A 44 -1.18 42.39 14.11
CA GLU A 44 -1.99 41.77 15.17
C GLU A 44 -3.50 41.75 14.81
N LEU A 45 -3.99 42.74 14.04
CA LEU A 45 -5.38 42.74 13.56
C LEU A 45 -5.59 41.70 12.45
N HIS A 46 -4.60 41.51 11.56
CA HIS A 46 -4.65 40.49 10.52
C HIS A 46 -4.65 39.09 11.13
N GLU A 47 -3.78 38.81 12.10
CA GLU A 47 -3.76 37.54 12.83
C GLU A 47 -5.11 37.24 13.50
N ILE A 48 -5.77 38.25 14.07
CA ILE A 48 -7.10 38.08 14.69
C ILE A 48 -8.18 37.75 13.65
N LEU A 49 -8.13 38.38 12.47
CA LEU A 49 -9.07 38.12 11.38
C LEU A 49 -8.85 36.73 10.79
N ASP A 50 -7.60 36.31 10.58
CA ASP A 50 -7.23 34.97 10.11
C ASP A 50 -7.70 33.90 11.09
N MET A 51 -7.46 34.11 12.39
CA MET A 51 -7.97 33.23 13.45
C MET A 51 -9.51 33.18 13.54
N LEU A 52 -10.25 34.18 13.05
CA LEU A 52 -11.71 34.16 12.99
C LEU A 52 -12.23 33.51 11.70
N LEU A 53 -11.45 33.55 10.61
CA LEU A 53 -11.71 32.83 9.35
C LEU A 53 -11.48 31.33 9.54
N GLU A 54 -10.39 30.94 10.19
CA GLU A 54 -10.08 29.54 10.54
C GLU A 54 -11.16 28.93 11.43
N GLU A 55 -11.71 29.70 12.37
CA GLU A 55 -12.84 29.29 13.22
C GLU A 55 -14.19 29.28 12.49
N GLY A 56 -14.25 29.69 11.21
CA GLY A 56 -15.48 29.73 10.42
C GLY A 56 -16.52 30.76 10.90
N LYS A 57 -16.10 31.71 11.74
CA LYS A 57 -16.99 32.72 12.34
C LYS A 57 -17.25 33.91 11.43
N ILE A 58 -16.28 34.24 10.57
CA ILE A 58 -16.37 35.30 9.57
C ILE A 58 -15.95 34.76 8.20
N THR A 59 -16.27 35.49 7.13
CA THR A 59 -15.87 35.17 5.76
C THR A 59 -15.47 36.44 5.02
N ILE A 60 -14.76 36.29 3.89
CA ILE A 60 -14.35 37.40 3.01
C ILE A 60 -15.15 37.32 1.73
N ASN A 61 -15.88 38.38 1.40
CA ASN A 61 -16.62 38.44 0.14
C ASN A 61 -15.70 38.75 -1.06
N LYS A 62 -16.24 38.66 -2.28
CA LYS A 62 -15.51 38.90 -3.55
C LYS A 62 -14.82 40.27 -3.66
N ARG A 63 -15.12 41.23 -2.77
CA ARG A 63 -14.52 42.58 -2.74
C ARG A 63 -13.44 42.75 -1.65
N GLY A 64 -13.07 41.67 -0.97
CA GLY A 64 -12.05 41.66 0.08
C GLY A 64 -12.55 42.23 1.41
N ARG A 65 -13.85 42.15 1.70
CA ARG A 65 -14.47 42.72 2.91
C ARG A 65 -14.94 41.60 3.84
N TYR A 66 -14.75 41.78 5.15
CA TYR A 66 -15.08 40.79 6.17
C TYR A 66 -16.56 40.86 6.58
N GLU A 67 -17.24 39.71 6.70
CA GLU A 67 -18.65 39.61 7.14
C GLU A 67 -18.88 38.37 8.02
N ALA A 68 -19.86 38.43 8.95
CA ALA A 68 -20.15 37.33 9.88
C ALA A 68 -20.85 36.15 9.20
N VAL A 69 -20.50 34.93 9.59
CA VAL A 69 -21.18 33.70 9.16
C VAL A 69 -22.39 33.49 10.08
N ARG A 70 -23.59 33.89 9.63
CA ARG A 70 -24.82 33.69 10.40
C ARG A 70 -25.30 32.24 10.28
N ALA A 71 -25.19 31.48 11.37
CA ALA A 71 -25.75 30.14 11.47
C ALA A 71 -27.28 30.19 11.34
N SER A 72 -27.81 29.46 10.37
CA SER A 72 -29.24 29.27 10.13
C SER A 72 -29.84 28.30 11.15
N GLN A 73 -30.59 28.81 12.13
CA GLN A 73 -31.56 28.04 12.90
C GLN A 73 -32.81 28.88 13.18
N LYS A 74 -33.93 28.49 12.57
CA LYS A 74 -35.24 28.24 13.20
C LYS A 74 -36.34 28.17 12.13
N GLU A 75 -36.82 26.95 11.89
CA GLU A 75 -38.15 26.73 11.37
C GLU A 75 -39.18 27.09 12.46
N THR A 76 -40.24 27.83 12.11
CA THR A 76 -41.60 27.48 12.55
C THR A 76 -42.64 28.04 11.58
N LYS A 77 -43.72 27.27 11.45
CA LYS A 77 -44.83 27.34 10.50
C LYS A 77 -45.67 28.64 10.61
N GLN A 78 -46.49 28.83 9.55
CA GLN A 78 -47.61 29.79 9.38
C GLN A 78 -47.23 31.14 8.76
N GLU A 79 -47.30 31.24 7.43
CA GLU A 79 -48.48 31.81 6.75
C GLU A 79 -48.27 31.82 5.22
N LYS A 80 -49.22 31.18 4.53
CA LYS A 80 -49.48 31.41 3.12
C LYS A 80 -49.94 32.86 2.97
N LYS A 81 -49.31 33.64 2.09
CA LYS A 81 -49.97 34.25 0.91
C LYS A 81 -48.99 35.12 0.14
N GLU A 82 -48.87 34.77 -1.14
CA GLU A 82 -48.87 35.70 -2.27
C GLU A 82 -48.13 37.02 -2.07
N SER A 83 -46.93 37.15 -2.64
CA SER A 83 -46.92 37.87 -3.91
C SER A 83 -45.89 37.29 -4.87
N ARG A 84 -46.46 36.65 -5.89
CA ARG A 84 -45.85 36.33 -7.18
C ARG A 84 -45.21 37.60 -7.76
N LYS A 85 -43.88 37.69 -7.74
CA LYS A 85 -43.02 38.42 -8.70
C LYS A 85 -41.61 38.51 -8.10
N ASP A 86 -40.89 37.40 -8.11
CA ASP A 86 -39.41 37.37 -8.21
C ASP A 86 -38.93 35.90 -8.37
N LYS A 87 -39.70 35.13 -9.14
CA LYS A 87 -39.23 33.88 -9.76
C LYS A 87 -38.59 34.24 -11.10
N LYS A 88 -37.37 34.75 -11.07
CA LYS A 88 -36.38 34.64 -12.15
C LYS A 88 -35.05 35.13 -11.59
N ASN A 89 -34.05 34.25 -11.56
CA ASN A 89 -32.68 34.45 -11.06
C ASN A 89 -32.39 34.06 -9.59
N LYS A 90 -32.68 32.82 -9.20
CA LYS A 90 -31.81 32.10 -8.25
C LYS A 90 -30.88 31.21 -9.08
N LYS A 91 -29.67 31.69 -9.36
CA LYS A 91 -28.57 30.87 -9.87
C LYS A 91 -28.16 29.87 -8.78
N ASP A 92 -28.03 28.61 -9.19
CA ASP A 92 -27.50 27.51 -8.41
C ASP A 92 -26.21 27.90 -7.67
N LYS A 93 -26.12 27.57 -6.37
CA LYS A 93 -24.82 27.52 -5.70
C LYS A 93 -24.16 26.21 -6.13
N ASP A 94 -23.11 26.29 -6.94
CA ASP A 94 -22.31 25.12 -7.29
C ASP A 94 -21.73 24.50 -6.01
N LYS A 95 -22.00 23.21 -5.78
CA LYS A 95 -21.46 22.44 -4.65
C LYS A 95 -19.99 22.13 -4.94
N TYR A 96 -19.10 22.53 -4.04
CA TYR A 96 -17.67 22.25 -4.14
C TYR A 96 -17.33 20.93 -3.44
N PHE A 97 -16.42 20.17 -4.03
CA PHE A 97 -15.89 18.92 -3.47
C PHE A 97 -14.37 19.03 -3.35
N THR A 98 -13.77 18.29 -2.42
CA THR A 98 -12.32 18.26 -2.21
C THR A 98 -11.82 16.83 -2.32
N GLY A 99 -10.69 16.64 -2.98
CA GLY A 99 -10.08 15.33 -3.17
C GLY A 99 -8.64 15.43 -3.69
N THR A 100 -8.05 14.28 -3.97
CA THR A 100 -6.69 14.17 -4.51
C THR A 100 -6.76 13.96 -6.02
N TYR A 101 -6.02 14.77 -6.77
CA TYR A 101 -5.97 14.69 -8.23
C TYR A 101 -4.99 13.61 -8.70
N ILE A 102 -5.48 12.67 -9.50
CA ILE A 102 -4.74 11.58 -10.11
C ILE A 102 -4.63 11.86 -11.61
N ALA A 103 -3.50 12.39 -12.05
CA ALA A 103 -3.24 12.66 -13.46
C ALA A 103 -3.09 11.37 -14.30
N HIS A 104 -3.39 11.45 -15.59
CA HIS A 104 -3.18 10.41 -16.60
C HIS A 104 -2.20 10.90 -17.67
N SER A 105 -1.44 9.99 -18.28
CA SER A 105 -0.50 10.27 -19.38
C SER A 105 -1.15 10.83 -20.67
N ARG A 106 -2.48 10.92 -20.72
CA ARG A 106 -3.24 11.49 -21.84
C ARG A 106 -3.77 12.89 -21.53
N GLY A 107 -3.36 13.49 -20.41
CA GLY A 107 -3.68 14.88 -20.03
C GLY A 107 -4.94 15.05 -19.19
N PHE A 108 -5.88 14.11 -19.23
CA PHE A 108 -7.00 14.08 -18.28
C PHE A 108 -6.54 13.56 -16.91
N GLY A 109 -7.43 13.60 -15.91
CA GLY A 109 -7.21 12.91 -14.65
C GLY A 109 -8.50 12.59 -13.92
N PHE A 110 -8.36 12.11 -12.69
CA PHE A 110 -9.48 11.81 -11.79
C PHE A 110 -9.28 12.53 -10.46
N VAL A 111 -10.36 12.75 -9.72
CA VAL A 111 -10.29 13.21 -8.34
C VAL A 111 -10.94 12.17 -7.45
N GLU A 112 -10.11 11.56 -6.60
CA GLU A 112 -10.53 10.67 -5.54
C GLU A 112 -11.01 11.53 -4.37
N LEU A 113 -12.26 11.34 -3.97
CA LEU A 113 -12.88 12.14 -2.91
C LEU A 113 -12.44 11.62 -1.54
N SER A 114 -12.46 12.51 -0.54
CA SER A 114 -11.88 12.24 0.78
C SER A 114 -12.66 11.18 1.61
N GLU A 115 -13.83 10.76 1.14
CA GLU A 115 -14.73 9.80 1.80
C GLU A 115 -14.66 8.45 1.08
N GLU A 116 -14.35 7.37 1.81
CA GLU A 116 -14.25 6.01 1.27
C GLU A 116 -15.59 5.58 0.62
N GLY A 117 -15.55 5.21 -0.66
CA GLY A 117 -16.70 4.60 -1.37
C GLY A 117 -17.42 5.49 -2.38
N GLU A 118 -17.05 6.76 -2.55
CA GLU A 118 -17.57 7.57 -3.66
C GLU A 118 -16.82 7.29 -4.98
N GLN A 119 -17.54 7.27 -6.11
CA GLN A 119 -16.92 7.13 -7.44
C GLN A 119 -16.00 8.32 -7.76
N ASP A 120 -14.80 8.02 -8.26
CA ASP A 120 -13.86 9.01 -8.77
C ASP A 120 -14.50 9.95 -9.80
N ILE A 121 -14.19 11.24 -9.67
CA ILE A 121 -14.69 12.26 -10.58
C ILE A 121 -13.71 12.43 -11.74
N TYR A 122 -14.16 12.22 -12.97
CA TYR A 122 -13.35 12.45 -14.17
C TYR A 122 -13.12 13.95 -14.42
N ILE A 123 -11.88 14.34 -14.66
CA ILE A 123 -11.48 15.71 -14.99
C ILE A 123 -10.87 15.72 -16.40
N PRO A 124 -11.55 16.32 -17.39
CA PRO A 124 -11.00 16.51 -18.73
C PRO A 124 -9.71 17.35 -18.72
N GLU A 125 -8.88 17.17 -19.74
CA GLU A 125 -7.58 17.85 -19.89
C GLU A 125 -7.70 19.38 -19.78
N GLU A 126 -8.71 19.96 -20.42
CA GLU A 126 -8.96 21.40 -20.44
C GLU A 126 -9.32 22.00 -19.05
N ASP A 127 -9.76 21.13 -18.13
CA ASP A 127 -10.38 21.45 -16.83
C ASP A 127 -9.55 21.01 -15.62
N THR A 128 -8.32 20.54 -15.85
CA THR A 128 -7.33 20.19 -14.81
C THR A 128 -6.87 21.38 -13.99
N GLY A 129 -7.01 22.61 -14.52
CA GLY A 129 -6.63 23.83 -13.81
C GLY A 129 -5.13 23.92 -13.47
N GLY A 130 -4.28 23.13 -14.13
CA GLY A 130 -2.84 23.03 -13.81
C GLY A 130 -2.54 22.20 -12.55
N ALA A 131 -3.45 21.32 -12.14
CA ALA A 131 -3.22 20.35 -11.09
C ALA A 131 -2.21 19.29 -11.54
N PHE A 132 -1.27 18.96 -10.66
CA PHE A 132 -0.29 17.91 -10.86
C PHE A 132 -0.75 16.65 -10.12
N HIS A 133 -0.23 15.49 -10.52
CA HIS A 133 -0.50 14.24 -9.81
C HIS A 133 -0.23 14.39 -8.30
N GLY A 134 -1.17 13.92 -7.47
CA GLY A 134 -1.12 14.00 -6.02
C GLY A 134 -1.59 15.34 -5.43
N ASP A 135 -1.90 16.36 -6.23
CA ASP A 135 -2.38 17.64 -5.70
C ASP A 135 -3.73 17.49 -5.00
N LYS A 136 -3.88 18.11 -3.82
CA LYS A 136 -5.18 18.25 -3.17
C LYS A 136 -5.93 19.38 -3.84
N VAL A 137 -7.05 19.07 -4.46
CA VAL A 137 -7.82 20.00 -5.30
C VAL A 137 -9.24 20.17 -4.80
N GLN A 138 -9.80 21.36 -5.05
CA GLN A 138 -11.21 21.65 -4.94
C GLN A 138 -11.83 21.67 -6.34
N ILE A 139 -12.91 20.91 -6.52
CA ILE A 139 -13.60 20.74 -7.80
C ILE A 139 -15.07 21.15 -7.72
N VAL A 140 -15.67 21.39 -8.89
CA VAL A 140 -17.12 21.48 -9.09
C VAL A 140 -17.55 20.47 -10.15
N LEU A 141 -18.74 19.89 -9.99
CA LEU A 141 -19.30 18.96 -10.97
C LEU A 141 -19.87 19.71 -12.18
N LYS A 142 -19.69 19.18 -13.39
CA LYS A 142 -20.34 19.69 -14.60
C LYS A 142 -21.80 19.25 -14.64
N LYS A 143 -22.70 20.11 -15.16
CA LYS A 143 -24.12 19.77 -15.36
C LYS A 143 -24.33 19.07 -16.70
N GLY A 144 -25.13 18.00 -16.72
CA GLY A 144 -25.57 17.33 -17.95
C GLY A 144 -25.26 15.82 -17.98
N GLU A 145 -25.54 15.11 -16.90
CA GLU A 145 -25.24 13.67 -16.79
C GLU A 145 -26.21 12.83 -17.65
N LYS A 146 -25.67 11.87 -18.42
CA LYS A 146 -26.45 10.74 -18.94
C LYS A 146 -26.37 9.60 -17.92
N PRO A 147 -27.48 8.92 -17.58
CA PRO A 147 -27.43 7.77 -16.68
C PRO A 147 -26.45 6.71 -17.23
N GLY A 148 -25.50 6.28 -16.39
CA GLY A 148 -24.50 5.27 -16.73
C GLY A 148 -23.10 5.76 -17.13
N LYS A 149 -22.84 7.09 -17.20
CA LYS A 149 -21.47 7.63 -17.36
C LYS A 149 -20.90 8.13 -16.03
N ARG A 150 -19.58 8.02 -15.84
CA ARG A 150 -18.85 8.58 -14.69
C ARG A 150 -19.10 10.10 -14.60
N LYS A 151 -19.17 10.60 -13.37
CA LYS A 151 -19.36 12.03 -13.08
C LYS A 151 -18.15 12.82 -13.56
N GLU A 152 -18.40 13.96 -14.21
CA GLU A 152 -17.35 14.86 -14.68
C GLU A 152 -17.25 16.11 -13.81
N GLY A 153 -16.04 16.59 -13.59
CA GLY A 153 -15.77 17.79 -12.80
C GLY A 153 -14.73 18.71 -13.44
N ARG A 154 -14.55 19.86 -12.81
CA ARG A 154 -13.50 20.84 -13.13
C ARG A 154 -12.78 21.26 -11.86
N VAL A 155 -11.46 21.32 -11.92
CA VAL A 155 -10.62 21.89 -10.85
C VAL A 155 -10.82 23.40 -10.80
N VAL A 156 -11.26 23.88 -9.64
CA VAL A 156 -11.44 25.31 -9.38
C VAL A 156 -10.26 25.89 -8.63
N LYS A 157 -9.64 25.11 -7.74
CA LYS A 157 -8.53 25.55 -6.92
C LYS A 157 -7.65 24.38 -6.50
N ILE A 158 -6.33 24.57 -6.55
CA ILE A 158 -5.36 23.68 -5.91
C ILE A 158 -5.18 24.16 -4.47
N LEU A 159 -5.49 23.30 -3.51
CA LEU A 159 -5.41 23.59 -2.07
C LEU A 159 -4.01 23.31 -1.54
N GLU A 160 -3.39 22.23 -2.00
CA GLU A 160 -2.06 21.79 -1.57
C GLU A 160 -1.36 21.09 -2.73
N ARG A 161 -0.08 21.37 -2.92
CA ARG A 161 0.76 20.70 -3.94
C ARG A 161 1.24 19.35 -3.41
N GLY A 162 0.91 18.28 -4.11
CA GLY A 162 1.29 16.92 -3.76
C GLY A 162 2.68 16.54 -4.28
N THR A 163 3.00 16.95 -5.51
CA THR A 163 4.32 16.69 -6.11
C THR A 163 5.22 17.91 -5.97
N ARG A 164 6.35 17.78 -5.26
CA ARG A 164 7.37 18.83 -5.12
C ARG A 164 8.71 18.46 -5.76
N GLU A 165 8.96 17.18 -5.90
CA GLU A 165 10.17 16.61 -6.48
C GLU A 165 9.77 15.70 -7.64
N ILE A 166 10.53 15.74 -8.72
CA ILE A 166 10.34 14.90 -9.90
C ILE A 166 11.65 14.22 -10.24
N VAL A 167 11.57 12.92 -10.49
CA VAL A 167 12.67 12.13 -11.06
C VAL A 167 12.55 12.17 -12.57
N GLY A 168 13.66 12.39 -13.25
CA GLY A 168 13.71 12.44 -14.70
C GLY A 168 15.12 12.35 -15.27
N THR A 169 15.21 12.35 -16.58
CA THR A 169 16.48 12.46 -17.31
C THR A 169 16.79 13.93 -17.59
N PHE A 170 17.98 14.38 -17.21
CA PHE A 170 18.47 15.71 -17.51
C PHE A 170 18.95 15.80 -18.96
N GLN A 171 18.45 16.79 -19.70
CA GLN A 171 18.84 17.11 -21.07
C GLN A 171 19.41 18.52 -21.10
N GLU A 172 20.71 18.63 -21.38
CA GLU A 172 21.39 19.91 -21.43
C GLU A 172 21.17 20.59 -22.79
N SER A 173 20.97 21.91 -22.75
CA SER A 173 20.92 22.79 -23.91
C SER A 173 21.85 23.99 -23.70
N ALA A 174 22.13 24.77 -24.73
CA ALA A 174 23.08 25.88 -24.63
C ALA A 174 22.59 26.98 -23.66
N GLY A 175 23.03 26.91 -22.39
CA GLY A 175 22.75 27.90 -21.35
C GLY A 175 21.57 27.59 -20.42
N PHE A 176 20.88 26.47 -20.61
CA PHE A 176 19.78 25.98 -19.77
C PHE A 176 19.59 24.48 -20.01
N GLY A 177 18.78 23.80 -19.21
CA GLY A 177 18.46 22.40 -19.43
C GLY A 177 17.02 22.09 -19.10
N PHE A 178 16.62 20.86 -19.41
CA PHE A 178 15.32 20.33 -19.07
C PHE A 178 15.47 19.04 -18.30
N VAL A 179 14.58 18.79 -17.36
CA VAL A 179 14.39 17.46 -16.77
C VAL A 179 13.13 16.88 -17.37
N VAL A 180 13.29 15.83 -18.18
CA VAL A 180 12.20 15.06 -18.78
C VAL A 180 11.72 14.05 -17.73
N PRO A 181 10.49 14.16 -17.21
CA PRO A 181 10.01 13.29 -16.13
C PRO A 181 9.93 11.82 -16.55
N ASP A 182 10.34 10.91 -15.67
CA ASP A 182 10.19 9.46 -15.90
C ASP A 182 8.72 9.02 -15.81
N ASN A 183 7.95 9.72 -14.99
CA ASN A 183 6.53 9.45 -14.85
C ASN A 183 5.75 10.24 -15.92
N GLN A 184 5.30 9.54 -16.95
CA GLN A 184 4.54 10.11 -18.06
C GLN A 184 3.23 10.82 -17.67
N ARG A 185 2.75 10.69 -16.42
CA ARG A 185 1.63 11.51 -15.92
C ARG A 185 2.01 13.00 -15.83
N PHE A 186 3.30 13.32 -15.81
CA PHE A 186 3.82 14.68 -15.90
C PHE A 186 4.18 15.01 -17.35
N LEU A 187 3.24 15.63 -18.06
CA LEU A 187 3.34 15.91 -19.50
C LEU A 187 4.30 17.05 -19.88
N ARG A 188 5.01 17.63 -18.92
CA ARG A 188 5.80 18.85 -19.15
C ARG A 188 7.16 18.71 -18.52
N ASP A 189 8.16 18.99 -19.34
CA ASP A 189 9.55 19.05 -18.90
C ASP A 189 9.76 20.21 -17.93
N ILE A 190 10.65 20.00 -16.97
CA ILE A 190 10.98 21.01 -15.97
C ILE A 190 12.18 21.78 -16.48
N PHE A 191 11.99 23.07 -16.72
CA PHE A 191 13.07 23.96 -17.10
C PHE A 191 14.02 24.19 -15.92
N ILE A 192 15.31 23.99 -16.15
CA ILE A 192 16.38 24.20 -15.18
C ILE A 192 17.33 25.27 -15.72
N GLN A 193 17.56 26.32 -14.92
CA GLN A 193 18.58 27.33 -15.22
C GLN A 193 19.99 26.77 -14.94
N LYS A 194 21.00 27.28 -15.65
CA LYS A 194 22.38 26.76 -15.59
C LYS A 194 22.96 26.73 -14.17
N GLU A 195 22.64 27.74 -13.36
CA GLU A 195 23.09 27.86 -11.97
C GLU A 195 22.51 26.75 -11.07
N ASN A 196 21.44 26.09 -11.52
CA ASN A 196 20.68 25.09 -10.79
C ASN A 196 20.92 23.65 -11.27
N PHE A 197 21.97 23.41 -12.07
CA PHE A 197 22.28 22.06 -12.59
C PHE A 197 22.82 21.11 -11.52
N LEU A 198 23.36 21.62 -10.41
CA LEU A 198 24.05 20.81 -9.39
C LEU A 198 25.18 19.92 -9.98
N GLY A 199 25.77 20.34 -11.10
CA GLY A 199 26.81 19.56 -11.80
C GLY A 199 26.30 18.36 -12.59
N ALA A 200 24.97 18.21 -12.77
CA ALA A 200 24.40 17.20 -13.66
C ALA A 200 24.95 17.36 -15.09
N LYS A 201 25.24 16.22 -15.72
CA LYS A 201 25.65 16.12 -17.12
C LYS A 201 24.48 15.66 -17.97
N ASP A 202 24.56 15.92 -19.27
CA ASP A 202 23.56 15.42 -20.21
C ASP A 202 23.35 13.90 -20.06
N GLN A 203 22.09 13.48 -20.08
CA GLN A 203 21.61 12.11 -19.83
C GLN A 203 21.75 11.58 -18.39
N ASP A 204 22.12 12.40 -17.41
CA ASP A 204 22.06 11.97 -16.02
C ASP A 204 20.60 11.83 -15.54
N LYS A 205 20.33 10.78 -14.76
CA LYS A 205 19.13 10.68 -13.94
C LYS A 205 19.26 11.61 -12.75
N VAL A 206 18.24 12.43 -12.51
CA VAL A 206 18.27 13.48 -11.50
C VAL A 206 16.95 13.58 -10.74
N VAL A 207 17.01 14.14 -9.53
CA VAL A 207 15.84 14.60 -8.79
C VAL A 207 15.80 16.12 -8.86
N ALA A 208 14.71 16.65 -9.41
CA ALA A 208 14.47 18.09 -9.52
C ALA A 208 13.38 18.56 -8.55
N GLU A 209 13.68 19.58 -7.77
CA GLU A 209 12.69 20.29 -6.95
C GLU A 209 11.97 21.34 -7.80
N ILE A 210 10.64 21.26 -7.87
CA ILE A 210 9.80 22.23 -8.59
C ILE A 210 9.72 23.53 -7.77
N LYS A 211 10.11 24.64 -8.38
CA LYS A 211 10.01 25.99 -7.79
C LYS A 211 8.79 26.74 -8.30
N ASP A 212 8.45 26.56 -9.56
CA ASP A 212 7.28 27.13 -10.23
C ASP A 212 6.60 26.01 -11.03
N TYR A 213 5.28 25.84 -10.86
CA TYR A 213 4.51 24.77 -11.53
C TYR A 213 4.09 25.14 -12.96
N GLY A 214 4.56 26.28 -13.46
CA GLY A 214 4.25 26.78 -14.79
C GLY A 214 2.81 27.26 -14.91
N SER A 215 2.40 27.44 -16.17
CA SER A 215 1.03 27.83 -16.55
C SER A 215 0.71 27.26 -17.93
N LYS A 216 -0.51 27.41 -18.47
CA LYS A 216 -0.82 26.91 -19.83
C LYS A 216 0.23 27.28 -20.89
N LYS A 217 0.92 28.41 -20.75
CA LYS A 217 1.92 28.94 -21.70
C LYS A 217 3.39 28.81 -21.27
N ARG A 218 3.69 28.39 -20.04
CA ARG A 218 5.07 28.32 -19.50
C ARG A 218 5.30 26.95 -18.88
N SER A 219 6.45 26.34 -19.19
CA SER A 219 6.88 25.10 -18.53
C SER A 219 7.11 25.33 -17.04
N PRO A 220 6.98 24.28 -16.21
CA PRO A 220 7.45 24.32 -14.83
C PRO A 220 8.93 24.67 -14.77
N GLU A 221 9.36 25.31 -13.69
CA GLU A 221 10.76 25.62 -13.42
C GLU A 221 11.20 25.00 -12.12
N GLY A 222 12.44 24.52 -12.08
CA GLY A 222 12.98 23.83 -10.92
C GLY A 222 14.49 23.99 -10.76
N LYS A 223 15.02 23.24 -9.80
CA LYS A 223 16.45 23.06 -9.60
C LYS A 223 16.77 21.61 -9.33
N ILE A 224 17.93 21.16 -9.76
CA ILE A 224 18.41 19.82 -9.43
C ILE A 224 18.86 19.83 -7.97
N ILE A 225 18.38 18.87 -7.19
CA ILE A 225 18.72 18.69 -5.77
C ILE A 225 19.55 17.43 -5.54
N GLU A 226 19.54 16.50 -6.49
CA GLU A 226 20.30 15.25 -6.43
C GLU A 226 20.59 14.75 -7.85
N VAL A 227 21.83 14.34 -8.10
CA VAL A 227 22.24 13.62 -9.32
C VAL A 227 22.36 12.15 -8.95
N LEU A 228 21.53 11.30 -9.55
CA LEU A 228 21.47 9.88 -9.21
C LEU A 228 22.60 9.10 -9.89
N GLY A 229 22.90 9.42 -11.15
CA GLY A 229 23.92 8.75 -11.95
C GLY A 229 23.57 8.80 -13.44
N ASN A 230 24.39 8.20 -14.29
CA ASN A 230 24.16 8.24 -15.73
C ASN A 230 23.08 7.23 -16.16
N LEU A 231 22.34 7.55 -17.22
CA LEU A 231 21.39 6.60 -17.81
C LEU A 231 22.11 5.31 -18.25
N GLY A 232 21.64 4.16 -17.78
CA GLY A 232 22.23 2.85 -18.10
C GLY A 232 23.33 2.39 -17.13
N GLU A 233 23.72 3.22 -16.16
CA GLU A 233 24.57 2.79 -15.05
C GLU A 233 23.83 1.80 -14.13
N LYS A 234 24.55 0.78 -13.63
CA LYS A 234 23.98 -0.31 -12.84
C LYS A 234 23.20 0.21 -11.62
N GLY A 235 21.92 -0.16 -11.56
CA GLY A 235 21.05 0.11 -10.40
C GLY A 235 20.54 1.55 -10.32
N ILE A 236 20.87 2.43 -11.28
CA ILE A 236 20.31 3.79 -11.37
C ILE A 236 18.86 3.75 -11.81
N ASP A 237 18.50 2.82 -12.67
CA ASP A 237 17.13 2.55 -13.11
C ASP A 237 16.20 2.22 -11.93
N VAL A 238 16.56 1.22 -11.10
CA VAL A 238 15.79 0.81 -9.92
C VAL A 238 15.75 1.93 -8.88
N LEU A 239 16.88 2.64 -8.69
CA LEU A 239 16.95 3.82 -7.82
C LEU A 239 16.01 4.94 -8.28
N SER A 240 15.91 5.17 -9.60
CA SER A 240 15.02 6.19 -10.17
C SER A 240 13.55 5.85 -9.91
N VAL A 241 13.16 4.59 -10.08
CA VAL A 241 11.80 4.12 -9.72
C VAL A 241 11.54 4.34 -8.22
N ALA A 242 12.47 3.92 -7.35
CA ALA A 242 12.34 4.06 -5.90
C ALA A 242 12.15 5.53 -5.46
N LYS A 243 12.94 6.44 -6.03
CA LYS A 243 12.82 7.88 -5.79
C LYS A 243 11.51 8.45 -6.35
N SER A 244 11.05 7.98 -7.51
CA SER A 244 9.78 8.41 -8.12
C SER A 244 8.57 8.02 -7.28
N CYS A 245 8.64 6.90 -6.56
CA CYS A 245 7.65 6.47 -5.57
C CYS A 245 7.79 7.18 -4.20
N GLY A 246 8.76 8.09 -4.05
CA GLY A 246 8.99 8.83 -2.80
C GLY A 246 9.49 7.96 -1.65
N LEU A 247 10.26 6.91 -1.94
CA LEU A 247 10.79 6.01 -0.91
C LEU A 247 11.95 6.67 -0.13
N PRO A 248 11.97 6.54 1.22
CA PRO A 248 13.02 7.11 2.05
C PRO A 248 14.30 6.25 1.97
N MET A 249 15.20 6.63 1.05
CA MET A 249 16.42 5.85 0.79
C MET A 249 17.40 5.85 1.97
N GLU A 250 17.61 7.01 2.60
CA GLU A 250 18.64 7.19 3.63
C GLU A 250 18.04 7.35 5.03
N PHE A 251 18.77 6.87 6.04
CA PHE A 251 18.42 7.09 7.44
C PHE A 251 18.97 8.43 7.91
N PRO A 252 18.16 9.27 8.59
CA PRO A 252 18.66 10.48 9.21
C PRO A 252 19.78 10.19 10.22
N GLU A 253 20.77 11.08 10.33
CA GLU A 253 21.93 10.92 11.22
C GLU A 253 21.54 10.62 12.68
N LYS A 254 20.50 11.30 13.19
CA LYS A 254 19.93 11.04 14.54
C LYS A 254 19.45 9.60 14.74
N VAL A 255 19.01 8.93 13.68
CA VAL A 255 18.55 7.53 13.72
C VAL A 255 19.76 6.60 13.75
N LEU A 256 20.75 6.84 12.90
CA LEU A 256 22.02 6.10 12.87
C LEU A 256 22.75 6.21 14.22
N ASN A 257 22.88 7.42 14.75
CA ASN A 257 23.47 7.67 16.06
C ASN A 257 22.74 6.95 17.21
N GLN A 258 21.41 6.75 17.11
CA GLN A 258 20.67 5.94 18.09
C GLN A 258 20.97 4.44 17.88
N ALA A 259 20.95 3.96 16.63
CA ALA A 259 21.25 2.57 16.30
C ALA A 259 22.65 2.16 16.74
N ASP A 260 23.65 3.04 16.54
CA ASP A 260 25.05 2.76 16.86
C ASP A 260 25.30 2.55 18.35
N ARG A 261 24.48 3.17 19.21
CA ARG A 261 24.53 3.00 20.67
C ARG A 261 23.93 1.68 21.15
N ILE A 262 23.19 0.98 20.30
CA ILE A 262 22.63 -0.33 20.65
C ILE A 262 23.77 -1.35 20.61
N ARG A 263 23.85 -2.13 21.68
CA ARG A 263 24.85 -3.19 21.85
C ARG A 263 24.59 -4.31 20.85
N GLU A 264 25.67 -4.92 20.39
CA GLU A 264 25.63 -6.05 19.44
C GLU A 264 25.41 -7.40 20.11
N TYR A 265 25.62 -7.48 21.44
CA TYR A 265 25.48 -8.69 22.23
C TYR A 265 24.64 -8.42 23.48
N LEU A 266 23.92 -9.46 23.92
CA LEU A 266 23.16 -9.44 25.17
C LEU A 266 24.07 -9.62 26.37
N ASN A 267 23.63 -9.14 27.53
CA ASN A 267 24.23 -9.45 28.81
C ASN A 267 23.22 -10.11 29.77
N GLU A 268 23.69 -10.58 30.92
CA GLU A 268 22.84 -11.24 31.92
C GLU A 268 21.64 -10.40 32.37
N GLY A 269 21.80 -9.07 32.39
CA GLY A 269 20.72 -8.14 32.74
C GLY A 269 19.57 -8.13 31.73
N ASP A 270 19.84 -8.42 30.46
CA ASP A 270 18.83 -8.45 29.40
C ASP A 270 17.88 -9.67 29.53
N PHE A 271 18.26 -10.69 30.29
CA PHE A 271 17.48 -11.91 30.52
C PHE A 271 16.45 -11.77 31.64
N TYR A 272 16.56 -10.74 32.48
CA TYR A 272 15.72 -10.60 33.66
C TYR A 272 14.24 -10.43 33.30
N GLY A 273 13.39 -11.24 33.93
CA GLY A 273 11.93 -11.22 33.72
C GLY A 273 11.47 -11.87 32.42
N ARG A 274 12.36 -12.57 31.70
CA ARG A 274 12.03 -13.34 30.49
C ARG A 274 12.00 -14.83 30.79
N LEU A 275 11.17 -15.55 30.04
CA LEU A 275 11.19 -17.01 30.05
C LEU A 275 12.41 -17.50 29.25
N ASP A 276 13.24 -18.32 29.88
CA ASP A 276 14.44 -18.88 29.26
C ASP A 276 14.08 -20.12 28.43
N LEU A 277 14.30 -20.04 27.12
CA LEU A 277 14.06 -21.11 26.16
C LEU A 277 15.34 -21.48 25.39
N ARG A 278 16.53 -21.11 25.89
CA ARG A 278 17.79 -21.37 25.20
C ARG A 278 18.12 -22.85 25.05
N ASP A 279 17.57 -23.70 25.92
CA ASP A 279 17.73 -25.16 25.85
C ASP A 279 16.71 -25.83 24.91
N VAL A 280 15.75 -25.08 24.36
CA VAL A 280 14.74 -25.61 23.43
C VAL A 280 15.32 -25.65 22.02
N THR A 281 15.28 -26.82 21.37
CA THR A 281 15.72 -26.95 19.98
C THR A 281 14.81 -26.17 19.04
N MET A 282 15.37 -25.21 18.29
CA MET A 282 14.65 -24.35 17.38
C MET A 282 15.51 -23.94 16.17
N VAL A 283 14.83 -23.56 15.09
CA VAL A 283 15.46 -23.16 13.82
C VAL A 283 14.77 -21.95 13.22
N THR A 284 15.48 -21.20 12.37
CA THR A 284 14.83 -20.32 11.39
C THR A 284 14.76 -21.05 10.03
N ILE A 285 13.78 -20.73 9.19
CA ILE A 285 13.65 -21.31 7.86
C ILE A 285 13.27 -20.20 6.87
N ASP A 286 14.23 -19.77 6.06
CA ASP A 286 14.12 -18.57 5.23
C ASP A 286 14.65 -18.81 3.80
N GLY A 287 14.56 -17.77 2.96
CA GLY A 287 15.26 -17.75 1.67
C GLY A 287 16.78 -17.67 1.86
N GLU A 288 17.53 -18.17 0.89
CA GLU A 288 19.00 -18.23 0.93
C GLU A 288 19.63 -16.85 1.20
N ASP A 289 19.07 -15.80 0.59
CA ASP A 289 19.55 -14.41 0.65
C ASP A 289 19.03 -13.62 1.87
N ALA A 290 18.12 -14.19 2.67
CA ALA A 290 17.50 -13.50 3.81
C ALA A 290 18.53 -13.22 4.92
N LYS A 291 18.52 -12.00 5.46
CA LYS A 291 19.45 -11.57 6.53
C LYS A 291 18.74 -11.00 7.75
N ASP A 292 17.48 -10.65 7.59
CA ASP A 292 16.56 -10.08 8.56
C ASP A 292 15.57 -11.16 8.99
N LEU A 293 16.04 -12.09 9.85
CA LEU A 293 15.26 -13.26 10.27
C LEU A 293 14.34 -12.86 11.43
N ASP A 294 13.05 -12.66 11.12
CA ASP A 294 12.03 -12.24 12.07
C ASP A 294 11.58 -13.36 13.01
N ASP A 295 11.52 -14.59 12.50
CA ASP A 295 10.89 -15.72 13.17
C ASP A 295 11.80 -16.95 13.30
N ALA A 296 11.67 -17.62 14.44
CA ALA A 296 12.21 -18.95 14.69
C ALA A 296 11.06 -19.86 15.16
N VAL A 297 11.19 -21.15 14.87
CA VAL A 297 10.19 -22.16 15.19
C VAL A 297 10.79 -23.31 15.98
N SER A 298 10.07 -23.76 17.01
CA SER A 298 10.33 -24.99 17.75
C SER A 298 9.10 -25.88 17.72
N LEU A 299 9.31 -27.19 17.69
CA LEU A 299 8.20 -28.14 17.71
C LEU A 299 8.59 -29.43 18.41
N THR A 300 7.77 -29.85 19.37
CA THR A 300 7.79 -31.20 19.93
C THR A 300 6.38 -31.80 19.91
N LYS A 301 6.28 -33.12 20.08
CA LYS A 301 5.01 -33.84 20.19
C LYS A 301 5.06 -34.82 21.35
N GLU A 302 4.22 -34.61 22.37
CA GLU A 302 4.14 -35.45 23.57
C GLU A 302 2.69 -35.80 23.87
N GLY A 303 2.39 -37.08 24.16
CA GLY A 303 1.02 -37.49 24.53
C GLY A 303 -0.07 -37.19 23.50
N GLY A 304 0.29 -37.07 22.21
CA GLY A 304 -0.64 -36.67 21.14
C GLY A 304 -0.90 -35.16 21.05
N ILE A 305 -0.16 -34.34 21.81
CA ILE A 305 -0.22 -32.88 21.76
C ILE A 305 1.06 -32.38 21.10
N PHE A 306 0.91 -31.49 20.13
CA PHE A 306 2.01 -30.74 19.55
C PHE A 306 2.25 -29.48 20.38
N HIS A 307 3.50 -29.21 20.74
CA HIS A 307 3.93 -27.99 21.40
C HIS A 307 4.68 -27.13 20.38
N LEU A 308 3.96 -26.23 19.71
CA LEU A 308 4.50 -25.32 18.71
C LEU A 308 4.95 -24.02 19.37
N GLY A 309 6.23 -23.69 19.28
CA GLY A 309 6.75 -22.37 19.62
C GLY A 309 6.99 -21.55 18.37
N VAL A 310 6.37 -20.37 18.28
CA VAL A 310 6.68 -19.35 17.29
C VAL A 310 7.35 -18.18 18.01
N HIS A 311 8.63 -17.99 17.76
CA HIS A 311 9.49 -17.04 18.46
C HIS A 311 9.81 -15.87 17.54
N ILE A 312 9.31 -14.68 17.87
CA ILE A 312 9.46 -13.50 17.01
C ILE A 312 10.48 -12.54 17.61
N ALA A 313 11.36 -11.97 16.79
CA ALA A 313 12.32 -10.95 17.17
C ALA A 313 11.68 -9.84 18.04
N ASP A 314 12.22 -9.58 19.23
CA ASP A 314 11.71 -8.55 20.13
C ASP A 314 12.22 -7.15 19.73
N VAL A 315 11.86 -6.69 18.54
CA VAL A 315 12.24 -5.40 17.97
C VAL A 315 11.82 -4.25 18.88
N SER A 316 10.67 -4.38 19.55
CA SER A 316 10.12 -3.37 20.46
C SER A 316 11.04 -3.09 21.67
N ASN A 317 11.94 -4.01 22.02
CA ASN A 317 12.95 -3.80 23.05
C ASN A 317 13.98 -2.75 22.63
N TYR A 318 14.38 -2.76 21.36
CA TYR A 318 15.41 -1.91 20.78
C TYR A 318 14.84 -0.61 20.20
N VAL A 319 13.63 -0.68 19.63
CA VAL A 319 12.92 0.45 19.02
C VAL A 319 11.86 0.97 19.99
N GLN A 320 12.33 1.74 20.97
CA GLN A 320 11.48 2.32 22.02
C GLN A 320 10.49 3.35 21.45
N TYR A 321 9.27 3.36 21.98
CA TYR A 321 8.21 4.29 21.58
C TYR A 321 8.66 5.75 21.65
N SER A 322 8.30 6.55 20.64
CA SER A 322 8.69 7.95 20.48
C SER A 322 10.20 8.23 20.38
N SER A 323 11.02 7.21 20.14
CA SER A 323 12.46 7.41 19.84
C SER A 323 12.71 7.87 18.40
N ALA A 324 13.96 8.15 18.03
CA ALA A 324 14.29 8.52 16.65
C ALA A 324 14.10 7.34 15.70
N LEU A 325 14.51 6.13 16.12
CA LEU A 325 14.24 4.88 15.41
C LEU A 325 12.75 4.65 15.21
N ASP A 326 11.94 4.85 16.25
CA ASP A 326 10.49 4.63 16.16
C ASP A 326 9.80 5.56 15.16
N ARG A 327 10.07 6.87 15.24
CA ARG A 327 9.50 7.84 14.30
C ARG A 327 9.89 7.54 12.86
N GLU A 328 11.12 7.10 12.64
CA GLU A 328 11.59 6.71 11.30
C GLU A 328 10.96 5.39 10.83
N ALA A 329 10.83 4.41 11.72
CA ALA A 329 10.15 3.14 11.43
C ALA A 329 8.67 3.37 11.06
N LEU A 330 7.95 4.25 11.79
CA LEU A 330 6.58 4.63 11.46
C LEU A 330 6.52 5.34 10.11
N LYS A 331 7.42 6.30 9.86
CA LYS A 331 7.52 7.03 8.58
C LYS A 331 7.76 6.10 7.39
N ARG A 332 8.58 5.05 7.57
CA ARG A 332 8.85 4.03 6.57
C ARG A 332 7.68 3.06 6.42
N GLY A 333 7.08 2.63 7.53
CA GLY A 333 5.92 1.74 7.64
C GLY A 333 6.21 0.28 7.34
N THR A 334 6.97 0.01 6.26
CA THR A 334 7.40 -1.33 5.85
C THR A 334 8.77 -1.28 5.18
N SER A 335 9.52 -2.39 5.20
CA SER A 335 10.64 -2.59 4.28
C SER A 335 10.11 -2.76 2.84
N VAL A 336 10.91 -2.36 1.84
CA VAL A 336 10.57 -2.46 0.41
C VAL A 336 11.62 -3.34 -0.28
N TYR A 337 11.17 -4.38 -0.98
CA TYR A 337 12.00 -5.39 -1.63
C TYR A 337 12.03 -5.18 -3.15
N LEU A 338 12.90 -4.28 -3.60
CA LEU A 338 13.10 -4.02 -5.03
C LEU A 338 13.94 -5.14 -5.67
N VAL A 339 13.92 -5.21 -7.00
CA VAL A 339 14.57 -6.29 -7.74
C VAL A 339 16.08 -6.43 -7.44
N ASP A 340 16.80 -5.33 -7.18
CA ASP A 340 18.25 -5.35 -6.93
C ASP A 340 18.66 -5.07 -5.47
N ARG A 341 17.73 -4.60 -4.61
CA ARG A 341 18.04 -4.15 -3.25
C ARG A 341 16.82 -4.11 -2.34
N VAL A 342 17.09 -4.10 -1.05
CA VAL A 342 16.09 -3.85 0.00
C VAL A 342 16.28 -2.45 0.58
N ILE A 343 15.18 -1.71 0.70
CA ILE A 343 15.10 -0.48 1.49
C ILE A 343 14.48 -0.86 2.85
N PRO A 344 15.30 -1.02 3.91
CA PRO A 344 14.79 -1.59 5.15
C PRO A 344 14.01 -0.54 5.97
N MET A 345 13.03 -1.02 6.75
CA MET A 345 12.33 -0.21 7.74
C MET A 345 13.27 0.24 8.87
N LEU A 346 14.23 -0.61 9.25
CA LEU A 346 15.17 -0.38 10.34
C LEU A 346 16.63 -0.37 9.83
N PRO A 347 17.55 0.33 10.50
CA PRO A 347 18.97 0.27 10.14
C PRO A 347 19.52 -1.16 10.20
N LYS A 348 20.42 -1.50 9.28
CA LYS A 348 21.00 -2.85 9.14
C LYS A 348 21.62 -3.41 10.44
N LYS A 349 22.19 -2.52 11.27
CA LYS A 349 22.74 -2.89 12.59
C LYS A 349 21.69 -3.56 13.51
N LEU A 350 20.42 -3.16 13.38
CA LEU A 350 19.32 -3.81 14.08
C LEU A 350 18.77 -4.97 13.25
N SER A 351 18.31 -4.69 12.01
CA SER A 351 17.55 -5.65 11.22
C SER A 351 18.32 -6.93 10.91
N ASN A 352 19.62 -6.83 10.64
CA ASN A 352 20.48 -7.98 10.30
C ASN A 352 21.39 -8.38 11.48
N GLY A 353 21.35 -7.60 12.57
CA GLY A 353 22.18 -7.77 13.75
C GLY A 353 21.36 -8.25 14.93
N ILE A 354 21.24 -7.41 15.95
CA ILE A 354 20.69 -7.79 17.26
C ILE A 354 19.21 -8.18 17.24
N CYS A 355 18.42 -7.71 16.25
CA CYS A 355 17.03 -8.13 16.10
C CYS A 355 16.90 -9.44 15.30
N SER A 356 17.81 -9.71 14.35
CA SER A 356 17.76 -10.93 13.55
C SER A 356 18.00 -12.14 14.43
N LEU A 357 17.17 -13.17 14.30
CA LEU A 357 17.27 -14.43 15.04
C LEU A 357 18.39 -15.33 14.48
N ASN A 358 19.64 -14.83 14.52
CA ASN A 358 20.80 -15.51 13.97
C ASN A 358 21.12 -16.82 14.72
N ALA A 359 21.51 -17.85 13.96
CA ALA A 359 21.92 -19.13 14.51
C ALA A 359 23.20 -19.02 15.36
N GLY A 360 23.25 -19.77 16.45
CA GLY A 360 24.37 -19.82 17.39
C GLY A 360 24.45 -18.64 18.36
N GLU A 361 23.43 -17.78 18.39
CA GLU A 361 23.43 -16.58 19.24
C GLU A 361 22.19 -16.49 20.13
N ASP A 362 22.38 -15.97 21.35
CA ASP A 362 21.26 -15.64 22.24
C ASP A 362 20.51 -14.41 21.72
N ARG A 363 19.18 -14.48 21.71
CA ARG A 363 18.29 -13.43 21.19
C ARG A 363 17.08 -13.19 22.08
N LEU A 364 16.62 -11.95 22.08
CA LEU A 364 15.38 -11.57 22.74
C LEU A 364 14.22 -11.78 21.77
N ALA A 365 13.20 -12.49 22.23
CA ALA A 365 12.02 -12.76 21.44
C ALA A 365 10.73 -12.47 22.22
N LEU A 366 9.65 -12.29 21.46
CA LEU A 366 8.28 -12.36 21.94
C LEU A 366 7.69 -13.64 21.34
N SER A 367 7.46 -14.63 22.20
CA SER A 367 7.08 -15.97 21.77
C SER A 367 5.58 -16.21 21.94
N CYS A 368 4.97 -16.85 20.94
CA CYS A 368 3.65 -17.45 21.01
C CYS A 368 3.82 -18.97 21.11
N LEU A 369 3.54 -19.52 22.29
CA LEU A 369 3.63 -20.95 22.59
C LEU A 369 2.22 -21.54 22.51
N MET A 370 2.02 -22.57 21.69
CA MET A 370 0.70 -23.14 21.41
C MET A 370 0.71 -24.66 21.59
N ASP A 371 -0.27 -25.16 22.34
CA ASP A 371 -0.57 -26.59 22.40
C ASP A 371 -1.66 -26.91 21.39
N ILE A 372 -1.40 -27.90 20.53
CA ILE A 372 -2.27 -28.24 19.40
C ILE A 372 -2.57 -29.73 19.41
N ASP A 373 -3.86 -30.09 19.37
CA ASP A 373 -4.28 -31.49 19.31
C ASP A 373 -4.04 -32.13 17.92
N GLU A 374 -4.19 -33.46 17.83
CA GLU A 374 -4.06 -34.20 16.56
C GLU A 374 -5.11 -33.85 15.49
N LYS A 375 -6.04 -32.93 15.79
CA LYS A 375 -7.02 -32.39 14.84
C LYS A 375 -6.64 -30.97 14.39
N GLY A 376 -5.46 -30.49 14.76
CA GLY A 376 -4.97 -29.15 14.46
C GLY A 376 -5.75 -28.04 15.20
N LYS A 377 -6.41 -28.36 16.32
CA LYS A 377 -7.08 -27.37 17.16
C LYS A 377 -6.11 -26.89 18.24
N ILE A 378 -5.89 -25.58 18.31
CA ILE A 378 -5.18 -24.95 19.42
C ILE A 378 -6.04 -25.11 20.69
N ILE A 379 -5.51 -25.82 21.69
CA ILE A 379 -6.20 -26.13 22.96
C ILE A 379 -5.81 -25.17 24.08
N SER A 380 -4.55 -24.70 24.08
CA SER A 380 -4.00 -23.69 24.98
C SER A 380 -2.92 -22.90 24.26
N HIS A 381 -2.67 -21.69 24.74
CA HIS A 381 -1.54 -20.88 24.30
C HIS A 381 -1.03 -20.01 25.44
N GLY A 382 0.21 -19.53 25.29
CA GLY A 382 0.80 -18.49 26.13
C GLY A 382 1.67 -17.56 25.29
N ILE A 383 1.60 -16.26 25.58
CA ILE A 383 2.48 -15.25 24.99
C ILE A 383 3.45 -14.78 26.07
N ALA A 384 4.76 -14.81 25.78
CA ALA A 384 5.78 -14.45 26.76
C ALA A 384 6.96 -13.71 26.12
N GLU A 385 7.53 -12.77 26.87
CA GLU A 385 8.87 -12.27 26.59
C GLU A 385 9.88 -13.37 26.91
N THR A 386 10.71 -13.75 25.94
CA THR A 386 11.64 -14.87 26.06
C THR A 386 13.07 -14.48 25.72
N VAL A 387 14.02 -15.28 26.21
CA VAL A 387 15.37 -15.38 25.66
C VAL A 387 15.50 -16.74 24.98
N ILE A 388 16.02 -16.74 23.75
CA ILE A 388 16.12 -17.93 22.89
C ILE A 388 17.54 -18.10 22.38
N HIS A 389 17.88 -19.31 21.92
CA HIS A 389 19.12 -19.62 21.23
C HIS A 389 18.79 -20.42 19.96
N VAL A 390 19.00 -19.83 18.79
CA VAL A 390 18.68 -20.51 17.51
C VAL A 390 19.75 -21.55 17.22
N ASN A 391 19.39 -22.82 17.08
CA ASN A 391 20.36 -23.89 16.87
C ASN A 391 20.90 -23.90 15.44
N GLU A 392 20.05 -23.67 14.44
CA GLU A 392 20.44 -23.74 13.03
C GLU A 392 19.59 -22.76 12.18
N ARG A 393 20.25 -22.12 11.20
CA ARG A 393 19.58 -21.37 10.13
C ARG A 393 19.36 -22.29 8.95
N MET A 394 18.11 -22.60 8.64
CA MET A 394 17.73 -23.46 7.52
C MET A 394 17.29 -22.64 6.33
N THR A 395 17.36 -23.25 5.14
CA THR A 395 16.77 -22.69 3.91
C THR A 395 15.50 -23.44 3.53
N TYR A 396 14.56 -22.78 2.86
CA TYR A 396 13.39 -23.48 2.29
C TYR A 396 13.80 -24.63 1.38
N THR A 397 14.88 -24.47 0.61
CA THR A 397 15.42 -25.48 -0.29
C THR A 397 15.91 -26.72 0.45
N ASP A 398 16.66 -26.56 1.54
CA ASP A 398 17.19 -27.71 2.28
C ASP A 398 16.09 -28.46 3.04
N VAL A 399 15.12 -27.74 3.62
CA VAL A 399 13.97 -28.37 4.27
C VAL A 399 13.09 -29.10 3.26
N LYS A 400 12.87 -28.55 2.07
CA LYS A 400 12.21 -29.24 0.94
C LYS A 400 12.92 -30.56 0.62
N LYS A 401 14.26 -30.53 0.43
CA LYS A 401 15.06 -31.74 0.13
C LYS A 401 14.96 -32.79 1.23
N ILE A 402 14.96 -32.36 2.50
CA ILE A 402 14.81 -33.25 3.66
C ILE A 402 13.45 -33.96 3.62
N LEU A 403 12.36 -33.20 3.49
CA LEU A 403 10.99 -33.75 3.55
C LEU A 403 10.67 -34.65 2.36
N LEU A 404 11.15 -34.28 1.17
CA LEU A 404 10.99 -35.07 -0.05
C LEU A 404 12.01 -36.23 -0.17
N LYS A 405 12.97 -36.33 0.76
CA LYS A 405 14.04 -37.35 0.78
C LYS A 405 14.88 -37.37 -0.51
N GLU A 406 15.09 -36.19 -1.09
CA GLU A 406 15.77 -36.02 -2.38
C GLU A 406 17.31 -36.03 -2.25
N ASP A 407 17.85 -35.68 -1.08
CA ASP A 407 19.30 -35.56 -0.87
C ASP A 407 19.76 -36.18 0.46
N LYS A 408 20.46 -37.32 0.36
CA LYS A 408 21.01 -38.04 1.52
C LYS A 408 22.10 -37.25 2.26
N LYS A 409 22.87 -36.40 1.58
CA LYS A 409 23.94 -35.62 2.22
C LYS A 409 23.34 -34.52 3.10
N VAL A 410 22.30 -33.85 2.62
CA VAL A 410 21.56 -32.84 3.40
C VAL A 410 20.89 -33.52 4.61
N SER A 411 20.24 -34.66 4.42
CA SER A 411 19.64 -35.39 5.54
C SER A 411 20.65 -35.86 6.59
N GLU A 412 21.84 -36.31 6.18
CA GLU A 412 22.88 -36.72 7.14
C GLU A 412 23.44 -35.50 7.89
N ARG A 413 23.61 -34.35 7.22
CA ARG A 413 24.06 -33.11 7.87
C ARG A 413 23.11 -32.65 8.99
N TYR A 414 21.80 -32.77 8.76
CA TYR A 414 20.76 -32.29 9.67
C TYR A 414 20.04 -33.41 10.43
N LYS A 415 20.72 -34.54 10.64
CA LYS A 415 20.16 -35.78 11.17
C LYS A 415 19.35 -35.60 12.46
N GLU A 416 19.87 -34.82 13.40
CA GLU A 416 19.23 -34.55 14.69
C GLU A 416 17.93 -33.73 14.58
N LEU A 417 17.78 -32.94 13.52
CA LEU A 417 16.62 -32.08 13.27
C LEU A 417 15.53 -32.78 12.43
N LEU A 418 15.84 -33.92 11.79
CA LEU A 418 14.89 -34.65 10.95
C LEU A 418 13.57 -34.96 11.65
N PRO A 419 13.54 -35.46 12.91
CA PRO A 419 12.29 -35.75 13.59
C PRO A 419 11.39 -34.52 13.71
N MET A 420 11.98 -33.35 14.03
CA MET A 420 11.27 -32.08 14.14
C MET A 420 10.67 -31.67 12.79
N PHE A 421 11.43 -31.76 11.68
CA PHE A 421 10.89 -31.39 10.36
C PHE A 421 9.72 -32.27 9.91
N PHE A 422 9.78 -33.58 10.15
CA PHE A 422 8.65 -34.47 9.83
C PHE A 422 7.42 -34.18 10.71
N GLN A 423 7.62 -33.84 11.99
CA GLN A 423 6.53 -33.37 12.86
C GLN A 423 5.95 -32.02 12.37
N MET A 424 6.80 -31.13 11.84
CA MET A 424 6.36 -29.85 11.29
C MET A 424 5.47 -30.05 10.05
N GLU A 425 5.84 -30.98 9.17
CA GLU A 425 5.02 -31.36 8.02
C GLU A 425 3.66 -31.93 8.46
N GLU A 426 3.66 -32.83 9.45
CA GLU A 426 2.42 -33.41 10.02
C GLU A 426 1.50 -32.31 10.57
N LEU A 427 2.03 -31.42 11.41
CA LEU A 427 1.26 -30.35 12.03
C LEU A 427 0.75 -29.33 10.99
N SER A 428 1.61 -28.92 10.05
CA SER A 428 1.23 -28.03 8.94
C SER A 428 0.07 -28.61 8.14
N ALA A 429 0.12 -29.91 7.80
CA ALA A 429 -0.97 -30.57 7.09
C ALA A 429 -2.30 -30.52 7.88
N LEU A 430 -2.26 -30.71 9.20
CA LEU A 430 -3.43 -30.61 10.08
C LEU A 430 -4.01 -29.18 10.12
N LEU A 431 -3.17 -28.17 10.32
CA LEU A 431 -3.55 -26.76 10.33
C LEU A 431 -4.18 -26.33 9.00
N ARG A 432 -3.54 -26.68 7.88
CA ARG A 432 -4.04 -26.41 6.53
C ARG A 432 -5.38 -27.09 6.28
N LYS A 433 -5.53 -28.36 6.66
CA LYS A 433 -6.80 -29.10 6.53
C LYS A 433 -7.93 -28.43 7.30
N ARG A 434 -7.64 -27.94 8.51
CA ARG A 434 -8.61 -27.19 9.34
C ARG A 434 -8.99 -25.86 8.68
N ARG A 435 -8.02 -25.09 8.19
CA ARG A 435 -8.22 -23.82 7.48
C ARG A 435 -9.03 -24.01 6.18
N LYS A 436 -8.69 -25.03 5.38
CA LYS A 436 -9.48 -25.45 4.21
C LYS A 436 -10.92 -25.82 4.59
N LYS A 437 -11.14 -26.59 5.67
CA LYS A 437 -12.49 -26.94 6.15
C LYS A 437 -13.32 -25.71 6.58
N ARG A 438 -12.67 -24.68 7.12
CA ARG A 438 -13.28 -23.39 7.52
C ARG A 438 -13.75 -22.58 6.31
N GLY A 439 -13.05 -22.70 5.17
CA GLY A 439 -13.42 -22.08 3.90
C GLY A 439 -12.39 -21.10 3.36
N ALA A 440 -11.13 -21.18 3.80
CA ALA A 440 -10.08 -20.33 3.28
C ALA A 440 -9.92 -20.50 1.76
N ILE A 441 -9.75 -19.38 1.10
CA ILE A 441 -9.59 -19.28 -0.34
C ILE A 441 -8.11 -19.28 -0.64
N ASP A 442 -7.71 -20.09 -1.60
CA ASP A 442 -6.34 -20.21 -2.06
C ASP A 442 -6.35 -19.88 -3.56
N PHE A 443 -5.64 -18.83 -3.93
CA PHE A 443 -5.47 -18.44 -5.33
C PHE A 443 -4.03 -18.74 -5.71
N ASP A 444 -3.85 -19.77 -6.54
CA ASP A 444 -2.53 -20.18 -7.01
C ASP A 444 -2.14 -19.33 -8.23
N PHE A 445 -1.70 -18.09 -7.98
CA PHE A 445 -1.10 -17.24 -9.00
C PHE A 445 0.40 -17.12 -8.72
N PRO A 446 1.26 -17.49 -9.69
CA PRO A 446 2.70 -17.40 -9.48
C PRO A 446 3.15 -15.94 -9.41
N GLU A 447 3.90 -15.60 -8.37
CA GLU A 447 4.66 -14.35 -8.32
C GLU A 447 5.90 -14.45 -9.23
N SER A 448 6.47 -13.32 -9.63
CA SER A 448 7.64 -13.30 -10.51
C SER A 448 8.93 -13.23 -9.71
N LYS A 449 9.89 -14.12 -9.99
CA LYS A 449 11.29 -13.96 -9.59
C LYS A 449 12.12 -13.50 -10.79
N VAL A 450 12.94 -12.47 -10.57
CA VAL A 450 13.84 -11.88 -11.58
C VAL A 450 15.27 -12.09 -11.11
N GLU A 451 16.07 -12.80 -11.90
CA GLU A 451 17.51 -12.95 -11.68
C GLU A 451 18.26 -11.90 -12.51
N LEU A 452 19.12 -11.14 -11.84
CA LEU A 452 19.98 -10.14 -12.46
C LEU A 452 21.42 -10.64 -12.57
N ASP A 453 22.14 -10.21 -13.60
CA ASP A 453 23.60 -10.41 -13.72
C ASP A 453 24.39 -9.39 -12.88
N GLU A 454 25.72 -9.48 -13.00
CA GLU A 454 26.66 -8.57 -12.33
C GLU A 454 26.52 -7.11 -12.77
N ASN A 455 25.91 -6.82 -13.93
CA ASN A 455 25.65 -5.47 -14.43
C ASN A 455 24.22 -4.99 -14.08
N GLY A 456 23.43 -5.80 -13.38
CA GLY A 456 22.05 -5.49 -13.02
C GLY A 456 21.03 -5.73 -14.15
N LYS A 457 21.41 -6.45 -15.20
CA LYS A 457 20.51 -6.81 -16.30
C LYS A 457 19.76 -8.12 -16.02
N PRO A 458 18.47 -8.21 -16.38
CA PRO A 458 17.68 -9.42 -16.15
C PRO A 458 18.14 -10.54 -17.09
N VAL A 459 18.63 -11.65 -16.52
CA VAL A 459 19.05 -12.84 -17.28
C VAL A 459 17.98 -13.92 -17.30
N ARG A 460 17.11 -13.95 -16.28
CA ARG A 460 16.05 -14.94 -16.17
C ARG A 460 14.86 -14.38 -15.41
N ILE A 461 13.66 -14.70 -15.90
CA ILE A 461 12.40 -14.44 -15.21
C ILE A 461 11.64 -15.75 -15.14
N TYR A 462 11.09 -16.09 -13.96
CA TYR A 462 10.36 -17.33 -13.75
C TYR A 462 9.36 -17.19 -12.59
N PRO A 463 8.32 -18.03 -12.55
CA PRO A 463 7.39 -18.06 -11.43
C PRO A 463 8.09 -18.49 -10.13
N TYR A 464 7.83 -17.78 -9.04
CA TYR A 464 8.28 -18.15 -7.71
C TYR A 464 7.55 -19.43 -7.27
N GLU A 465 8.31 -20.49 -6.99
CA GLU A 465 7.75 -21.80 -6.64
C GLU A 465 7.55 -21.89 -5.13
N GLN A 466 6.29 -21.87 -4.68
CA GLN A 466 5.96 -22.28 -3.31
C GLN A 466 6.24 -23.77 -3.14
N ASN A 467 6.89 -24.14 -2.03
CA ASN A 467 7.22 -25.53 -1.73
C ASN A 467 6.69 -25.95 -0.35
N VAL A 468 6.94 -27.20 0.04
CA VAL A 468 6.47 -27.75 1.33
C VAL A 468 7.02 -26.96 2.53
N ALA A 469 8.26 -26.46 2.47
CA ALA A 469 8.87 -25.72 3.57
C ALA A 469 8.28 -24.30 3.72
N THR A 470 8.09 -23.57 2.61
CA THR A 470 7.45 -22.24 2.65
C THR A 470 6.04 -22.35 3.23
N ARG A 471 5.33 -23.40 2.83
CA ARG A 471 3.98 -23.75 3.27
C ARG A 471 3.89 -24.15 4.74
N ILE A 472 4.94 -24.72 5.34
CA ILE A 472 5.00 -25.05 6.77
C ILE A 472 5.10 -23.76 7.59
N ILE A 473 6.07 -22.90 7.26
CA ILE A 473 6.26 -21.62 7.96
C ILE A 473 5.02 -20.75 7.85
N GLU A 474 4.43 -20.65 6.66
CA GLU A 474 3.16 -19.93 6.45
C GLU A 474 2.07 -20.41 7.43
N ASP A 475 1.87 -21.73 7.57
CA ASP A 475 0.86 -22.27 8.46
C ASP A 475 1.11 -21.94 9.94
N PHE A 476 2.37 -21.95 10.38
CA PHE A 476 2.74 -21.62 11.75
C PHE A 476 2.60 -20.14 12.05
N MET A 477 3.00 -19.27 11.11
CA MET A 477 2.81 -17.83 11.24
C MET A 477 1.32 -17.47 11.26
N LEU A 478 0.50 -18.10 10.40
CA LEU A 478 -0.96 -17.94 10.43
C LEU A 478 -1.55 -18.36 11.79
N ALA A 479 -1.09 -19.47 12.36
CA ALA A 479 -1.55 -19.93 13.67
C ALA A 479 -1.22 -18.91 14.78
N ALA A 480 0.02 -18.40 14.82
CA ALA A 480 0.41 -17.38 15.79
C ALA A 480 -0.38 -16.07 15.60
N ASN A 481 -0.51 -15.59 14.35
CA ASN A 481 -1.27 -14.39 13.99
C ASN A 481 -2.75 -14.48 14.41
N GLU A 482 -3.40 -15.62 14.18
CA GLU A 482 -4.80 -15.86 14.59
C GLU A 482 -4.92 -15.93 16.13
N THR A 483 -4.00 -16.61 16.82
CA THR A 483 -4.00 -16.74 18.29
C THR A 483 -3.85 -15.37 18.96
N VAL A 484 -2.83 -14.60 18.58
CA VAL A 484 -2.57 -13.25 19.13
C VAL A 484 -3.75 -12.32 18.87
N ALA A 485 -4.29 -12.32 17.63
CA ALA A 485 -5.45 -11.50 17.31
C ALA A 485 -6.68 -11.88 18.15
N GLN A 486 -6.91 -13.18 18.37
CA GLN A 486 -8.04 -13.65 19.17
C GLN A 486 -7.91 -13.23 20.64
N GLU A 487 -6.73 -13.37 21.24
CA GLU A 487 -6.50 -13.03 22.65
C GLU A 487 -6.79 -11.56 22.93
N TYR A 488 -6.20 -10.65 22.12
CA TYR A 488 -6.33 -9.21 22.34
C TYR A 488 -7.71 -8.67 21.95
N ALA A 489 -8.36 -9.26 20.94
CA ALA A 489 -9.75 -8.93 20.61
C ALA A 489 -10.71 -9.30 21.74
N GLN A 490 -10.52 -10.46 22.38
CA GLN A 490 -11.36 -10.91 23.49
C GLN A 490 -11.09 -10.14 24.77
N ALA A 491 -9.85 -9.69 24.99
CA ALA A 491 -9.49 -8.84 26.12
C ALA A 491 -10.03 -7.41 26.00
N GLY A 492 -10.51 -6.98 24.82
CA GLY A 492 -10.98 -5.62 24.58
C GLY A 492 -9.86 -4.58 24.67
N ILE A 493 -8.61 -4.99 24.40
CA ILE A 493 -7.45 -4.10 24.41
C ILE A 493 -7.34 -3.46 23.01
N PRO A 494 -7.11 -2.13 22.92
CA PRO A 494 -6.88 -1.45 21.64
C PRO A 494 -5.73 -2.12 20.88
N PHE A 495 -5.95 -2.45 19.62
CA PHE A 495 -5.02 -3.28 18.84
C PHE A 495 -5.10 -2.94 17.35
N VAL A 496 -4.13 -3.42 16.56
CA VAL A 496 -4.16 -3.30 15.09
C VAL A 496 -4.42 -4.67 14.50
N TYR A 497 -5.49 -4.77 13.70
CA TYR A 497 -5.90 -5.96 12.97
C TYR A 497 -5.57 -5.83 11.49
N ARG A 498 -5.46 -6.98 10.83
CA ARG A 498 -5.35 -7.08 9.38
C ARG A 498 -6.65 -7.65 8.84
N THR A 499 -7.50 -6.78 8.30
CA THR A 499 -8.83 -7.18 7.82
C THR A 499 -8.87 -7.29 6.30
N HIS A 500 -9.75 -8.15 5.84
CA HIS A 500 -10.08 -8.31 4.43
C HIS A 500 -11.60 -8.44 4.37
N ASP A 501 -12.25 -7.37 3.91
CA ASP A 501 -13.69 -7.26 3.84
C ASP A 501 -14.31 -8.23 2.81
N THR A 502 -15.63 -8.36 2.85
CA THR A 502 -16.38 -9.12 1.84
C THR A 502 -16.17 -8.54 0.43
N PRO A 503 -16.24 -9.37 -0.63
CA PRO A 503 -16.06 -8.94 -2.01
C PRO A 503 -17.02 -7.81 -2.40
N ASP A 504 -16.61 -7.02 -3.38
CA ASP A 504 -17.46 -6.01 -3.98
C ASP A 504 -18.59 -6.69 -4.78
N MET A 505 -19.80 -6.69 -4.22
CA MET A 505 -20.93 -7.42 -4.81
C MET A 505 -21.35 -6.87 -6.18
N GLU A 506 -21.09 -5.59 -6.49
CA GLU A 506 -21.36 -5.04 -7.82
C GLU A 506 -20.45 -5.69 -8.89
N LYS A 507 -19.22 -6.06 -8.51
CA LYS A 507 -18.28 -6.78 -9.37
C LYS A 507 -18.45 -8.30 -9.30
N MET A 508 -18.82 -8.82 -8.13
CA MET A 508 -18.90 -10.26 -7.89
C MET A 508 -20.15 -10.90 -8.52
N GLU A 509 -21.31 -10.24 -8.48
CA GLU A 509 -22.55 -10.80 -9.05
C GLU A 509 -22.46 -11.14 -10.54
N PRO A 510 -21.95 -10.27 -11.43
CA PRO A 510 -21.78 -10.61 -12.84
C PRO A 510 -20.87 -11.84 -13.04
N VAL A 511 -19.80 -11.95 -12.27
CA VAL A 511 -18.86 -13.08 -12.33
C VAL A 511 -19.56 -14.38 -11.91
N LEU A 512 -20.34 -14.34 -10.82
CA LEU A 512 -21.12 -15.47 -10.35
C LEU A 512 -22.16 -15.93 -11.37
N GLU A 513 -22.85 -15.02 -12.05
CA GLU A 513 -23.77 -15.38 -13.14
C GLU A 513 -23.05 -16.07 -14.30
N MET A 514 -21.85 -15.62 -14.65
CA MET A 514 -21.05 -16.24 -15.72
C MET A 514 -20.59 -17.64 -15.33
N VAL A 515 -20.13 -17.82 -14.08
CA VAL A 515 -19.79 -19.13 -13.52
C VAL A 515 -20.99 -20.07 -13.58
N HIS A 516 -22.18 -19.58 -13.19
CA HIS A 516 -23.41 -20.37 -13.27
C HIS A 516 -23.78 -20.76 -14.70
N LYS A 517 -23.66 -19.82 -15.66
CA LYS A 517 -23.90 -20.08 -17.09
C LYS A 517 -22.89 -21.08 -17.69
N ALA A 518 -21.68 -21.16 -17.13
CA ALA A 518 -20.67 -22.16 -17.49
C ALA A 518 -20.94 -23.56 -16.88
N GLY A 519 -22.06 -23.74 -16.16
CA GLY A 519 -22.47 -25.02 -15.61
C GLY A 519 -21.93 -25.32 -14.21
N VAL A 520 -21.21 -24.39 -13.59
CA VAL A 520 -20.70 -24.52 -12.21
C VAL A 520 -21.78 -24.08 -11.22
N LYS A 521 -21.96 -24.85 -10.14
CA LYS A 521 -23.08 -24.63 -9.23
C LYS A 521 -22.79 -23.50 -8.25
N VAL A 522 -23.32 -22.32 -8.56
CA VAL A 522 -23.27 -21.19 -7.62
C VAL A 522 -24.39 -21.31 -6.59
N LYS A 523 -24.03 -21.55 -5.33
CA LYS A 523 -24.96 -21.46 -4.19
C LYS A 523 -24.57 -20.29 -3.31
N LYS A 524 -25.41 -19.26 -3.33
CA LYS A 524 -25.31 -18.07 -2.48
C LYS A 524 -26.36 -18.17 -1.37
N SER A 525 -25.93 -18.15 -0.10
CA SER A 525 -26.84 -18.38 1.04
C SER A 525 -27.59 -17.13 1.53
N LYS A 526 -27.14 -15.92 1.18
CA LYS A 526 -27.68 -14.60 1.60
C LYS A 526 -27.39 -13.52 0.55
N GLU A 527 -27.65 -12.24 0.81
CA GLU A 527 -27.24 -11.12 -0.06
C GLU A 527 -25.71 -11.01 -0.25
N GLU A 528 -24.92 -11.45 0.72
CA GLU A 528 -23.46 -11.53 0.63
C GLU A 528 -22.98 -12.97 0.39
N ILE A 529 -21.85 -13.12 -0.32
CA ILE A 529 -21.18 -14.41 -0.51
C ILE A 529 -20.23 -14.71 0.65
N ARG A 530 -20.16 -15.98 1.07
CA ARG A 530 -19.25 -16.45 2.13
C ARG A 530 -17.95 -17.02 1.54
N PRO A 531 -16.81 -17.00 2.26
CA PRO A 531 -15.55 -17.56 1.76
C PRO A 531 -15.67 -19.02 1.29
N LYS A 532 -16.40 -19.83 2.06
CA LYS A 532 -16.66 -21.25 1.74
C LYS A 532 -17.49 -21.47 0.48
N GLU A 533 -18.28 -20.49 0.05
CA GLU A 533 -19.03 -20.55 -1.19
C GLU A 533 -18.10 -20.28 -2.38
N VAL A 534 -17.24 -19.25 -2.27
CA VAL A 534 -16.18 -18.98 -3.26
C VAL A 534 -15.22 -20.18 -3.37
N GLN A 535 -14.78 -20.75 -2.25
CA GLN A 535 -13.90 -21.91 -2.23
C GLN A 535 -14.53 -23.11 -2.98
N LYS A 536 -15.84 -23.35 -2.83
CA LYS A 536 -16.52 -24.43 -3.55
C LYS A 536 -16.58 -24.17 -5.04
N ILE A 537 -16.82 -22.92 -5.45
CA ILE A 537 -16.82 -22.51 -6.85
C ILE A 537 -15.45 -22.76 -7.47
N LEU A 538 -14.37 -22.30 -6.83
CA LEU A 538 -13.00 -22.53 -7.29
C LEU A 538 -12.67 -24.02 -7.39
N LYS A 539 -13.10 -24.82 -6.41
CA LYS A 539 -12.92 -26.28 -6.44
C LYS A 539 -13.69 -26.97 -7.57
N GLU A 540 -14.88 -26.49 -7.92
CA GLU A 540 -15.63 -27.03 -9.08
C GLU A 540 -14.99 -26.62 -10.41
N LEU A 541 -14.33 -25.45 -10.45
CA LEU A 541 -13.59 -24.96 -11.61
C LEU A 541 -12.25 -25.66 -11.82
N GLU A 542 -11.62 -26.16 -10.76
CA GLU A 542 -10.31 -26.81 -10.77
C GLU A 542 -10.19 -27.89 -11.88
N GLY A 543 -9.20 -27.72 -12.76
CA GLY A 543 -8.93 -28.61 -13.89
C GLY A 543 -9.74 -28.32 -15.16
N GLN A 544 -10.68 -27.37 -15.14
CA GLN A 544 -11.40 -26.93 -16.34
C GLN A 544 -10.57 -25.93 -17.15
N GLU A 545 -10.76 -25.90 -18.48
CA GLU A 545 -10.12 -24.89 -19.34
C GLU A 545 -10.50 -23.44 -18.96
N THR A 546 -11.67 -23.26 -18.33
CA THR A 546 -12.19 -21.96 -17.87
C THR A 546 -11.72 -21.58 -16.47
N GLU A 547 -10.97 -22.45 -15.77
CA GLU A 547 -10.48 -22.17 -14.41
C GLU A 547 -9.67 -20.87 -14.33
N PRO A 548 -8.63 -20.64 -15.17
CA PRO A 548 -7.80 -19.45 -15.03
C PRO A 548 -8.60 -18.16 -15.26
N PHE A 549 -9.59 -18.23 -16.16
CA PHE A 549 -10.51 -17.13 -16.43
C PHE A 549 -11.32 -16.74 -15.20
N PHE A 550 -12.04 -17.70 -14.63
CA PHE A 550 -12.94 -17.43 -13.52
C PHE A 550 -12.19 -17.14 -12.23
N SER A 551 -11.09 -17.84 -11.93
CA SER A 551 -10.24 -17.58 -10.77
C SER A 551 -9.73 -16.13 -10.77
N ARG A 552 -9.33 -15.60 -11.93
CA ARG A 552 -8.83 -14.22 -12.05
C ARG A 552 -9.92 -13.17 -11.93
N LEU A 553 -11.12 -13.43 -12.47
CA LEU A 553 -12.27 -12.54 -12.28
C LEU A 553 -12.74 -12.52 -10.83
N ILE A 554 -12.81 -13.68 -10.18
CA ILE A 554 -13.17 -13.79 -8.76
C ILE A 554 -12.14 -13.03 -7.91
N LEU A 555 -10.84 -13.20 -8.16
CA LEU A 555 -9.79 -12.46 -7.44
C LEU A 555 -9.95 -10.94 -7.61
N ARG A 556 -10.22 -10.45 -8.83
CA ARG A 556 -10.42 -9.02 -9.11
C ARG A 556 -11.68 -8.42 -8.47
N SER A 557 -12.65 -9.26 -8.09
CA SER A 557 -13.85 -8.84 -7.36
C SER A 557 -13.64 -8.80 -5.84
N MET A 558 -12.52 -9.32 -5.33
CA MET A 558 -12.15 -9.21 -3.91
C MET A 558 -11.74 -7.77 -3.56
N LYS A 559 -11.87 -7.42 -2.27
CA LYS A 559 -11.34 -6.16 -1.75
C LYS A 559 -9.87 -6.31 -1.36
N GLN A 560 -9.13 -5.21 -1.36
CA GLN A 560 -7.77 -5.20 -0.82
C GLN A 560 -7.82 -5.31 0.71
N ALA A 561 -6.91 -6.10 1.29
CA ALA A 561 -6.76 -6.16 2.74
C ALA A 561 -6.14 -4.86 3.28
N LYS A 562 -6.50 -4.45 4.49
CA LYS A 562 -5.99 -3.22 5.13
C LYS A 562 -5.72 -3.41 6.62
N TYR A 563 -4.89 -2.53 7.17
CA TYR A 563 -4.75 -2.40 8.62
C TYR A 563 -5.87 -1.52 9.17
N THR A 564 -6.47 -1.93 10.28
CA THR A 564 -7.54 -1.20 10.97
C THR A 564 -7.55 -1.54 12.47
N THR A 565 -8.19 -0.70 13.28
CA THR A 565 -8.45 -0.96 14.70
C THR A 565 -9.69 -1.84 14.92
N GLU A 566 -10.53 -1.98 13.90
CA GLU A 566 -11.75 -2.81 13.96
C GLU A 566 -11.47 -4.26 13.55
N CYS A 567 -11.81 -5.23 14.41
CA CYS A 567 -11.67 -6.64 14.09
C CYS A 567 -12.90 -7.17 13.29
N THR A 568 -13.01 -6.83 12.02
CA THR A 568 -14.10 -7.30 11.13
C THR A 568 -13.86 -8.69 10.53
N GLY A 569 -12.64 -9.21 10.66
CA GLY A 569 -12.21 -10.52 10.14
C GLY A 569 -11.49 -10.44 8.80
N HIS A 570 -11.12 -11.61 8.27
CA HIS A 570 -10.34 -11.74 7.04
C HIS A 570 -11.00 -12.74 6.09
N PHE A 571 -11.63 -12.22 5.03
CA PHE A 571 -12.41 -12.99 4.07
C PHE A 571 -11.58 -14.09 3.39
N GLY A 572 -10.43 -13.75 2.80
CA GLY A 572 -9.55 -14.71 2.11
C GLY A 572 -9.13 -15.90 2.98
N LEU A 573 -8.66 -15.64 4.20
CA LEU A 573 -8.26 -16.68 5.17
C LEU A 573 -9.43 -17.38 5.87
N ALA A 574 -10.66 -16.92 5.62
CA ALA A 574 -11.86 -17.29 6.35
C ALA A 574 -11.68 -17.23 7.88
N ALA A 575 -10.93 -16.24 8.37
CA ALA A 575 -10.56 -16.08 9.78
C ALA A 575 -11.39 -14.97 10.43
N ARG A 576 -11.84 -15.18 11.67
CA ARG A 576 -12.60 -14.17 12.43
C ARG A 576 -11.69 -13.14 13.09
N TYR A 577 -10.53 -13.58 13.57
CA TYR A 577 -9.52 -12.76 14.20
C TYR A 577 -8.23 -12.93 13.41
N TYR A 578 -7.64 -11.83 12.95
CA TYR A 578 -6.38 -11.87 12.23
C TYR A 578 -5.62 -10.56 12.40
N CYS A 579 -4.32 -10.66 12.66
CA CYS A 579 -3.38 -9.55 12.75
C CYS A 579 -2.06 -9.97 12.11
N HIS A 580 -1.15 -9.02 11.92
CA HIS A 580 0.24 -9.34 11.59
C HIS A 580 1.10 -9.14 12.84
N PHE A 581 1.66 -10.23 13.35
CA PHE A 581 2.49 -10.29 14.56
C PHE A 581 3.93 -10.75 14.27
N THR A 582 4.13 -11.47 13.18
CA THR A 582 5.32 -12.30 12.96
C THR A 582 6.44 -11.63 12.18
N SER A 583 6.38 -10.32 11.90
CA SER A 583 7.46 -9.65 11.16
C SER A 583 7.75 -8.19 11.57
N PRO A 584 8.04 -7.92 12.86
CA PRO A 584 8.29 -6.58 13.37
C PRO A 584 9.60 -5.92 12.88
N ILE A 585 10.55 -6.66 12.31
CA ILE A 585 11.77 -6.08 11.71
C ILE A 585 11.41 -5.26 10.45
N ARG A 586 10.40 -5.73 9.71
CA ARG A 586 10.02 -5.18 8.40
C ARG A 586 8.62 -4.59 8.32
N ARG A 587 7.79 -4.69 9.37
CA ARG A 587 6.43 -4.10 9.41
C ARG A 587 6.19 -3.33 10.71
N TYR A 588 5.79 -2.07 10.58
CA TYR A 588 5.49 -1.22 11.74
C TYR A 588 4.23 -1.67 12.52
N PRO A 589 3.14 -2.16 11.89
CA PRO A 589 1.99 -2.70 12.63
C PRO A 589 2.36 -3.80 13.63
N ASP A 590 3.20 -4.74 13.22
CA ASP A 590 3.73 -5.81 14.07
C ASP A 590 4.51 -5.22 15.25
N LEU A 591 5.43 -4.28 14.99
CA LEU A 591 6.16 -3.56 16.04
C LEU A 591 5.23 -2.82 17.02
N GLN A 592 4.16 -2.20 16.51
CA GLN A 592 3.18 -1.50 17.33
C GLN A 592 2.43 -2.47 18.26
N ILE A 593 1.95 -3.60 17.73
CA ILE A 593 1.23 -4.56 18.57
C ILE A 593 2.14 -5.29 19.56
N HIS A 594 3.42 -5.51 19.24
CA HIS A 594 4.41 -6.02 20.19
C HIS A 594 4.54 -5.14 21.44
N ARG A 595 4.45 -3.80 21.27
CA ARG A 595 4.45 -2.86 22.41
C ARG A 595 3.22 -3.03 23.29
N ILE A 596 2.05 -3.13 22.66
CA ILE A 596 0.76 -3.32 23.36
C ILE A 596 0.79 -4.63 24.14
N ILE A 597 1.28 -5.71 23.50
CA ILE A 597 1.43 -7.02 24.13
C ILE A 597 2.32 -6.92 25.37
N LYS A 598 3.51 -6.34 25.25
CA LYS A 598 4.46 -6.24 26.37
C LYS A 598 3.96 -5.34 27.49
N GLU A 599 3.26 -4.26 27.18
CA GLU A 599 2.63 -3.43 28.22
C GLU A 599 1.55 -4.21 28.98
N ASN A 600 0.76 -5.04 28.30
CA ASN A 600 -0.21 -5.92 28.92
C ASN A 600 0.47 -7.00 29.79
N LEU A 601 1.45 -7.74 29.25
CA LEU A 601 2.19 -8.80 29.96
C LEU A 601 2.86 -8.29 31.24
N ARG A 602 3.37 -7.05 31.22
CA ARG A 602 4.03 -6.43 32.38
C ARG A 602 3.06 -5.82 33.40
N GLY A 603 1.75 -5.97 33.20
CA GLY A 603 0.71 -5.37 34.05
C GLY A 603 0.66 -3.84 34.01
N LYS A 604 1.14 -3.23 32.91
CA LYS A 604 1.23 -1.77 32.72
C LYS A 604 0.09 -1.19 31.88
N MET A 605 -0.87 -2.01 31.46
CA MET A 605 -2.05 -1.59 30.70
C MET A 605 -3.07 -0.86 31.60
N THR A 606 -2.77 0.38 31.96
CA THR A 606 -3.65 1.27 32.72
C THR A 606 -4.71 1.92 31.84
N GLU A 607 -5.76 2.51 32.41
CA GLU A 607 -6.75 3.28 31.63
C GLU A 607 -6.12 4.42 30.81
N ALA A 608 -5.07 5.06 31.34
CA ALA A 608 -4.35 6.10 30.62
C ALA A 608 -3.64 5.53 29.38
N LYS A 609 -3.14 4.28 29.46
CA LYS A 609 -2.53 3.58 28.33
C LYS A 609 -3.57 3.12 27.31
N LEU A 610 -4.73 2.63 27.75
CA LEU A 610 -5.84 2.30 26.86
C LEU A 610 -6.26 3.52 26.03
N ARG A 611 -6.54 4.66 26.69
CA ARG A 611 -6.89 5.92 26.00
C ARG A 611 -5.80 6.38 25.04
N HIS A 612 -4.54 6.26 25.45
CA HIS A 612 -3.41 6.62 24.59
C HIS A 612 -3.39 5.80 23.29
N TYR A 613 -3.63 4.48 23.38
CA TYR A 613 -3.68 3.65 22.18
C TYR A 613 -4.92 3.94 21.32
N ASP A 614 -6.09 4.14 21.92
CA ASP A 614 -7.30 4.55 21.20
C ASP A 614 -7.07 5.85 20.39
N GLU A 615 -6.28 6.79 20.92
CA GLU A 615 -5.96 8.05 20.25
C GLU A 615 -5.01 7.91 19.05
N ILE A 616 -4.10 6.93 19.05
CA ILE A 616 -3.03 6.84 18.04
C ILE A 616 -3.25 5.75 16.99
N LEU A 617 -3.99 4.68 17.31
CA LEU A 617 -3.95 3.47 16.50
C LEU A 617 -4.64 3.61 15.14
N ASP A 618 -5.68 4.44 15.02
CA ASP A 618 -6.33 4.71 13.74
C ASP A 618 -5.36 5.34 12.74
N GLU A 619 -4.56 6.30 13.20
CA GLU A 619 -3.55 6.94 12.36
C GLU A 619 -2.41 5.98 12.02
N VAL A 620 -1.96 5.16 12.98
CA VAL A 620 -0.96 4.12 12.72
C VAL A 620 -1.44 3.12 11.67
N ALA A 621 -2.69 2.66 11.77
CA ALA A 621 -3.29 1.71 10.82
C ALA A 621 -3.44 2.33 9.42
N ARG A 622 -3.93 3.57 9.35
CA ARG A 622 -4.07 4.33 8.10
C ARG A 622 -2.71 4.55 7.42
N GLN A 623 -1.71 5.01 8.17
CA GLN A 623 -0.36 5.24 7.66
C GLN A 623 0.28 3.94 7.19
N SER A 624 0.20 2.86 7.98
CA SER A 624 0.80 1.58 7.62
C SER A 624 0.21 1.00 6.33
N SER A 625 -1.12 1.08 6.17
CA SER A 625 -1.80 0.68 4.93
C SER A 625 -1.36 1.51 3.72
N ALA A 626 -1.13 2.82 3.90
CA ALA A 626 -0.64 3.69 2.84
C ALA A 626 0.81 3.37 2.45
N MET A 627 1.68 3.10 3.44
CA MET A 627 3.08 2.75 3.19
C MET A 627 3.23 1.38 2.54
N GLU A 628 2.38 0.40 2.89
CA GLU A 628 2.28 -0.89 2.22
C GLU A 628 1.94 -0.74 0.75
N ARG A 629 0.88 0.00 0.40
CA ARG A 629 0.52 0.25 -1.02
C ARG A 629 1.63 0.92 -1.80
N ARG A 630 2.33 1.88 -1.18
CA ARG A 630 3.49 2.56 -1.79
C ARG A 630 4.65 1.59 -2.04
N ALA A 631 4.90 0.66 -1.12
CA ALA A 631 5.91 -0.38 -1.29
C ALA A 631 5.53 -1.34 -2.43
N GLU A 632 4.31 -1.87 -2.41
CA GLU A 632 3.78 -2.76 -3.46
C GLU A 632 3.85 -2.10 -4.85
N GLU A 633 3.54 -0.81 -4.96
CA GLU A 633 3.66 -0.06 -6.21
C GLU A 633 5.11 0.00 -6.69
N ALA A 634 6.06 0.35 -5.82
CA ALA A 634 7.48 0.42 -6.19
C ALA A 634 8.05 -0.96 -6.60
N GLU A 635 7.72 -2.01 -5.86
CA GLU A 635 8.12 -3.39 -6.17
C GLU A 635 7.55 -3.83 -7.53
N ARG A 636 6.26 -3.59 -7.76
CA ARG A 636 5.61 -3.90 -9.04
C ARG A 636 6.24 -3.15 -10.20
N GLU A 637 6.49 -1.85 -10.06
CA GLU A 637 7.01 -1.03 -11.14
C GLU A 637 8.46 -1.39 -11.49
N THR A 638 9.29 -1.74 -10.51
CA THR A 638 10.65 -2.24 -10.76
C THR A 638 10.64 -3.62 -11.45
N ILE A 639 9.74 -4.52 -11.05
CA ILE A 639 9.57 -5.81 -11.73
C ILE A 639 9.10 -5.62 -13.17
N LYS A 640 8.12 -4.73 -13.43
CA LYS A 640 7.66 -4.44 -14.80
C LYS A 640 8.78 -3.88 -15.68
N MET A 641 9.55 -2.92 -15.16
CA MET A 641 10.70 -2.34 -15.84
C MET A 641 11.71 -3.43 -16.24
N LYS A 642 12.06 -4.33 -15.30
CA LYS A 642 12.98 -5.44 -15.59
C LYS A 642 12.38 -6.52 -16.49
N LYS A 643 11.05 -6.72 -16.46
CA LYS A 643 10.36 -7.57 -17.44
C LYS A 643 10.45 -6.99 -18.85
N ALA A 644 10.24 -5.69 -19.02
CA ALA A 644 10.39 -5.03 -20.31
C ALA A 644 11.84 -5.07 -20.82
N GLU A 645 12.83 -4.75 -19.97
CA GLU A 645 14.27 -4.87 -20.31
C GLU A 645 14.64 -6.30 -20.74
N TYR A 646 14.11 -7.32 -20.07
CA TYR A 646 14.32 -8.72 -20.46
C TYR A 646 13.78 -9.02 -21.88
N MET A 647 12.64 -8.43 -22.23
CA MET A 647 11.96 -8.66 -23.52
C MET A 647 12.53 -7.85 -24.68
N GLU A 648 13.28 -6.77 -24.43
CA GLU A 648 13.99 -6.01 -25.48
C GLU A 648 14.92 -6.92 -26.31
N SER A 649 15.61 -7.85 -25.64
CA SER A 649 16.47 -8.84 -26.28
C SER A 649 15.72 -9.96 -27.03
N ARG A 650 14.39 -9.99 -26.93
CA ARG A 650 13.50 -11.05 -27.45
C ARG A 650 12.52 -10.56 -28.50
N ILE A 651 12.70 -9.34 -28.99
CA ILE A 651 11.88 -8.79 -30.07
C ILE A 651 11.96 -9.75 -31.28
N GLY A 652 10.79 -10.13 -31.81
CA GLY A 652 10.64 -11.10 -32.88
C GLY A 652 10.49 -12.56 -32.43
N GLU A 653 10.82 -12.91 -31.18
CA GLU A 653 10.57 -14.24 -30.64
C GLU A 653 9.06 -14.50 -30.44
N THR A 654 8.67 -15.77 -30.50
CA THR A 654 7.25 -16.19 -30.39
C THR A 654 7.05 -17.06 -29.16
N PHE A 655 5.98 -16.78 -28.42
CA PHE A 655 5.65 -17.45 -27.17
C PHE A 655 4.19 -17.90 -27.17
N GLU A 656 3.91 -18.98 -26.45
CA GLU A 656 2.55 -19.28 -26.01
C GLU A 656 2.27 -18.53 -24.71
N GLY A 657 1.07 -17.98 -24.57
CA GLY A 657 0.64 -17.28 -23.38
C GLY A 657 -0.86 -17.39 -23.17
N ILE A 658 -1.33 -16.85 -22.06
CA ILE A 658 -2.73 -16.85 -21.67
C ILE A 658 -3.23 -15.41 -21.62
N ILE A 659 -4.38 -15.13 -22.22
CA ILE A 659 -4.99 -13.80 -22.13
C ILE A 659 -5.32 -13.51 -20.65
N SER A 660 -4.64 -12.54 -20.05
CA SER A 660 -4.75 -12.16 -18.64
C SER A 660 -5.80 -11.08 -18.39
N SER A 661 -6.04 -10.22 -19.37
CA SER A 661 -7.01 -9.13 -19.29
C SER A 661 -7.48 -8.72 -20.68
N VAL A 662 -8.70 -8.22 -20.79
CA VAL A 662 -9.27 -7.69 -22.03
C VAL A 662 -9.84 -6.31 -21.77
N THR A 663 -9.58 -5.38 -22.68
CA THR A 663 -10.01 -3.98 -22.66
C THR A 663 -10.59 -3.61 -24.02
N ASP A 664 -11.10 -2.39 -24.16
CA ASP A 664 -11.61 -1.86 -25.43
C ASP A 664 -10.51 -1.56 -26.46
N TRP A 665 -9.26 -1.35 -26.03
CA TRP A 665 -8.11 -1.10 -26.91
C TRP A 665 -7.26 -2.34 -27.22
N GLY A 666 -7.57 -3.50 -26.64
CA GLY A 666 -6.79 -4.71 -26.84
C GLY A 666 -6.88 -5.68 -25.67
N PHE A 667 -5.97 -6.66 -25.64
CA PHE A 667 -5.91 -7.65 -24.57
C PHE A 667 -4.47 -7.91 -24.14
N TYR A 668 -4.28 -8.16 -22.85
CA TYR A 668 -2.99 -8.51 -22.28
C TYR A 668 -2.80 -10.02 -22.30
N VAL A 669 -1.59 -10.46 -22.61
CA VAL A 669 -1.19 -11.87 -22.63
C VAL A 669 -0.07 -12.06 -21.62
N GLU A 670 -0.26 -13.00 -20.71
CA GLU A 670 0.73 -13.41 -19.72
C GLU A 670 1.43 -14.69 -20.20
N LEU A 671 2.76 -14.63 -20.23
CA LEU A 671 3.63 -15.72 -20.62
C LEU A 671 3.93 -16.64 -19.43
N PRO A 672 4.39 -17.91 -19.65
CA PRO A 672 4.72 -18.85 -18.58
C PRO A 672 5.81 -18.35 -17.60
N ASN A 673 6.66 -17.43 -18.03
CA ASN A 673 7.66 -16.76 -17.19
C ASN A 673 7.08 -15.55 -16.42
N THR A 674 5.76 -15.34 -16.43
CA THR A 674 5.00 -14.23 -15.82
C THR A 674 5.13 -12.86 -16.49
N VAL A 675 5.85 -12.75 -17.62
CA VAL A 675 5.88 -11.50 -18.40
C VAL A 675 4.48 -11.25 -18.98
N GLU A 676 3.98 -10.03 -18.86
CA GLU A 676 2.70 -9.62 -19.41
C GLU A 676 2.92 -8.54 -20.47
N GLY A 677 2.27 -8.68 -21.63
CA GLY A 677 2.36 -7.73 -22.74
C GLY A 677 1.02 -7.51 -23.44
N LEU A 678 0.88 -6.37 -24.13
CA LEU A 678 -0.36 -5.93 -24.76
C LEU A 678 -0.42 -6.36 -26.23
N VAL A 679 -1.50 -7.02 -26.63
CA VAL A 679 -1.90 -7.13 -28.04
C VAL A 679 -2.92 -6.03 -28.31
N HIS A 680 -2.49 -4.96 -28.98
CA HIS A 680 -3.36 -3.83 -29.31
C HIS A 680 -4.37 -4.23 -30.39
N VAL A 681 -5.62 -3.76 -30.28
CA VAL A 681 -6.71 -4.10 -31.22
C VAL A 681 -6.39 -3.74 -32.67
N ASN A 682 -5.63 -2.66 -32.88
CA ASN A 682 -5.15 -2.23 -34.21
C ASN A 682 -4.22 -3.25 -34.90
N SER A 683 -3.57 -4.14 -34.14
CA SER A 683 -2.77 -5.23 -34.71
C SER A 683 -3.63 -6.36 -35.27
N LEU A 684 -4.91 -6.42 -34.86
CA LEU A 684 -5.89 -7.42 -35.29
C LEU A 684 -6.54 -6.99 -36.61
N MET A 685 -5.77 -7.04 -37.71
CA MET A 685 -6.22 -6.56 -39.02
C MET A 685 -7.29 -7.44 -39.69
N ASP A 686 -7.68 -8.53 -39.04
CA ASP A 686 -8.48 -9.58 -39.65
C ASP A 686 -10.00 -9.40 -39.49
N ASP A 687 -10.43 -8.53 -38.57
CA ASP A 687 -11.84 -8.19 -38.31
C ASP A 687 -11.98 -6.85 -37.54
N TYR A 688 -13.21 -6.35 -37.38
CA TYR A 688 -13.53 -5.28 -36.45
C TYR A 688 -13.97 -5.88 -35.10
N TYR A 689 -13.19 -5.67 -34.05
CA TYR A 689 -13.43 -6.28 -32.74
C TYR A 689 -14.22 -5.35 -31.81
N ILE A 690 -15.30 -5.89 -31.24
CA ILE A 690 -16.16 -5.20 -30.28
C ILE A 690 -15.88 -5.74 -28.88
N TYR A 691 -15.62 -4.84 -27.95
CA TYR A 691 -15.42 -5.17 -26.54
C TYR A 691 -16.75 -5.41 -25.83
N ASP A 692 -16.88 -6.58 -25.22
CA ASP A 692 -17.97 -6.95 -24.32
C ASP A 692 -17.43 -6.87 -22.88
N SER A 693 -17.76 -5.78 -22.18
CA SER A 693 -17.31 -5.52 -20.82
C SER A 693 -17.86 -6.50 -19.79
N ILE A 694 -19.04 -7.08 -20.05
CA ILE A 694 -19.66 -8.06 -19.16
C ILE A 694 -18.94 -9.40 -19.33
N ARG A 695 -18.66 -9.80 -20.58
CA ARG A 695 -18.02 -11.09 -20.87
C ARG A 695 -16.50 -11.07 -20.83
N HIS A 696 -15.89 -9.90 -20.56
CA HIS A 696 -14.45 -9.69 -20.61
C HIS A 696 -13.80 -10.27 -21.87
N SER A 697 -14.36 -9.92 -23.04
CA SER A 697 -13.90 -10.46 -24.32
C SER A 697 -14.02 -9.48 -25.47
N LEU A 698 -13.13 -9.61 -26.45
CA LEU A 698 -13.20 -8.96 -27.76
C LEU A 698 -13.75 -9.96 -28.77
N THR A 699 -14.81 -9.57 -29.50
CA THR A 699 -15.42 -10.44 -30.52
C THR A 699 -15.46 -9.72 -31.86
N GLY A 700 -14.92 -10.37 -32.89
CA GLY A 700 -14.93 -9.89 -34.26
C GLY A 700 -16.36 -9.83 -34.83
N GLU A 701 -16.70 -8.75 -35.52
CA GLU A 701 -18.05 -8.55 -36.05
C GLU A 701 -18.35 -9.50 -37.22
N ARG A 702 -17.38 -9.74 -38.11
CA ARG A 702 -17.59 -10.53 -39.35
C ARG A 702 -17.23 -12.00 -39.16
N LYS A 703 -16.03 -12.28 -38.67
CA LYS A 703 -15.48 -13.62 -38.47
C LYS A 703 -15.94 -14.27 -37.17
N LYS A 704 -16.53 -13.49 -36.25
CA LYS A 704 -16.98 -13.95 -34.93
C LYS A 704 -15.86 -14.58 -34.08
N LYS A 705 -14.59 -14.33 -34.44
CA LYS A 705 -13.44 -14.74 -33.66
C LYS A 705 -13.49 -14.04 -32.30
N ARG A 706 -13.28 -14.80 -31.23
CA ARG A 706 -13.39 -14.30 -29.86
C ARG A 706 -12.05 -14.44 -29.15
N PHE A 707 -11.66 -13.38 -28.45
CA PHE A 707 -10.53 -13.33 -27.53
C PHE A 707 -11.08 -13.05 -26.14
N ALA A 708 -10.95 -14.00 -25.23
CA ALA A 708 -11.42 -13.89 -23.85
C ALA A 708 -10.29 -14.17 -22.85
N VAL A 709 -10.38 -13.59 -21.66
CA VAL A 709 -9.45 -13.91 -20.57
C VAL A 709 -9.42 -15.44 -20.33
N GLY A 710 -8.25 -16.00 -20.02
CA GLY A 710 -8.01 -17.44 -19.85
C GLY A 710 -7.72 -18.19 -21.16
N GLN A 711 -7.98 -17.61 -22.32
CA GLN A 711 -7.70 -18.25 -23.61
C GLN A 711 -6.19 -18.33 -23.87
N LYS A 712 -5.73 -19.51 -24.32
CA LYS A 712 -4.36 -19.68 -24.82
C LYS A 712 -4.22 -19.06 -26.20
N VAL A 713 -3.17 -18.28 -26.38
CA VAL A 713 -2.82 -17.63 -27.65
C VAL A 713 -1.33 -17.71 -27.88
N LYS A 714 -0.94 -17.65 -29.15
CA LYS A 714 0.45 -17.55 -29.56
C LYS A 714 0.73 -16.11 -29.97
N VAL A 715 1.78 -15.53 -29.41
CA VAL A 715 2.13 -14.12 -29.59
C VAL A 715 3.59 -13.97 -29.98
N ARG A 716 3.89 -12.97 -30.79
CA ARG A 716 5.25 -12.55 -31.12
C ARG A 716 5.53 -11.21 -30.45
N VAL A 717 6.70 -11.07 -29.86
CA VAL A 717 7.19 -9.79 -29.32
C VAL A 717 7.38 -8.80 -30.47
N SER A 718 6.62 -7.72 -30.47
CA SER A 718 6.76 -6.66 -31.47
C SER A 718 7.64 -5.52 -30.98
N GLU A 719 7.47 -5.13 -29.72
CA GLU A 719 8.17 -4.01 -29.10
C GLU A 719 8.28 -4.25 -27.59
N ALA A 720 9.32 -3.72 -26.98
CA ALA A 720 9.49 -3.68 -25.53
C ALA A 720 10.33 -2.45 -25.19
N ASP A 721 9.97 -1.75 -24.13
CA ASP A 721 10.66 -0.54 -23.68
C ASP A 721 10.74 -0.53 -22.16
N ALA A 722 11.95 -0.61 -21.61
CA ALA A 722 12.18 -0.58 -20.17
C ALA A 722 11.83 0.76 -19.52
N GLY A 723 12.05 1.89 -20.22
CA GLY A 723 11.72 3.22 -19.74
C GLY A 723 10.22 3.41 -19.57
N GLU A 724 9.45 2.95 -20.55
CA GLU A 724 7.98 2.97 -20.55
C GLU A 724 7.35 1.81 -19.79
N ARG A 725 8.15 0.78 -19.46
CA ARG A 725 7.74 -0.43 -18.75
C ARG A 725 6.65 -1.19 -19.51
N THR A 726 6.73 -1.14 -20.84
CA THR A 726 5.76 -1.76 -21.77
C THR A 726 6.38 -2.93 -22.52
N VAL A 727 5.54 -3.91 -22.81
CA VAL A 727 5.84 -5.00 -23.74
C VAL A 727 4.63 -5.13 -24.65
N ASP A 728 4.85 -5.03 -25.95
CA ASP A 728 3.81 -5.16 -26.95
C ASP A 728 3.99 -6.46 -27.74
N PHE A 729 2.85 -7.07 -28.00
CA PHE A 729 2.71 -8.32 -28.70
C PHE A 729 1.85 -8.13 -29.95
N ILE A 730 2.10 -8.97 -30.93
CA ILE A 730 1.17 -9.22 -32.04
C ILE A 730 0.79 -10.70 -32.03
N LEU A 731 -0.40 -11.03 -32.53
CA LEU A 731 -0.77 -12.43 -32.69
C LEU A 731 0.17 -13.11 -33.69
N ALA A 732 0.69 -14.25 -33.29
CA ALA A 732 1.44 -15.14 -34.16
C ALA A 732 0.52 -16.18 -34.78
N GLU A 733 0.92 -16.70 -35.95
CA GLU A 733 0.26 -17.82 -36.62
C GLU A 733 0.44 -19.16 -35.89
#